data_AF-A0A928LYY9-F1
#
_entry.id   AF-A0A928LYY9-F1
#
_cell.length_a   1.000
_cell.length_b   1.000
_cell.length_c   1.000
_cell.angle_alpha   90.00
_cell.angle_beta   90.00
_cell.angle_gamma   90.00
#
_symmetry.space_group_name_H-M   'P 1'
#
loop_
_entity.id
_entity.type
_entity.pdbx_description
1 polymer ?
#
loop_
_entity_poly.entity_id
_entity_poly.type
_entity_poly.pdbx_seq_one_letter_code
_entity_poly.pdbx_strand_id
1 'polypeptide(L)'
;MKKTTRIMSAVLVFVLVLSMLSGLTFAAQKNTGTRHQLCTSLSSQATSYYNKNDFEYADYAALTPGNESGLSTVNSEMFKALHNLMDDTMTSSISYDSLTSYWKDTDRENGTNNATLFYSDFTSGNYNREHVWPKSRASFHQQDGGCDIHHLRPTNSSVNSTRSNFTMGNVRKVCTSYETKSNGGNTVLWYNGSYNGNGSHGLVEVNDNVKGDVARIFLYVYVRWEERNLFENDPSPKTASNDSGGNNGWKVMYDLETLLEWCEIDPVDTWEMSRNDACQTIQGNRNIFIDYPEFAWLLFDQEMPTEMDTPSGMAKESGVKYNITAKANNDAYGTVTLDGRTVTATPNTGYEIDGYTLAPIDAATVTRNGNTFKLSRITADCTLTINFKARIAAAITYVVPEGITANGTTNGYVGDTVKLATISGTPVDTSRSYTFFGWSTKELDDTTSKPTVKTAGSSYTLAGDVTFYATFSYVDGNVTHYLTNLCKHESSHVETVEPTCDKNGAVKTICDHCGMVLESTSIAKLGHEYVMTTIAPTCTSKGYDEYTCSRCGDSYKKNYTETVDHEDADNDNLCDHCGTNLGGTTPPHPATCPCEDFTDVSETDWFHDPVVYMIEYGLMNGVGNHQFAPNGNVTRAMLVTILHRTMDTPSIEGLKNPFADVEEGEWYYEAIVWAAENGIVNGVSDNAFAPSASITREQIATILYRFAAKVGHNVTTEGTLNYPDADTVSPYAVDAIIWATENGIINGMDGKLAPTAAATRAQLATMLMRFIAWSYAQHPIII
;
A
#
# COMPACT_ATOMS: atom_id res chain seq x y z
N MET A 1 58.27 -39.86 55.31
CA MET A 1 57.08 -39.07 55.74
C MET A 1 56.66 -37.94 54.80
N LYS A 2 57.53 -37.28 54.01
CA LYS A 2 57.11 -36.12 53.16
C LYS A 2 56.46 -36.46 51.80
N LYS A 3 56.60 -37.70 51.29
CA LYS A 3 55.99 -38.12 49.99
C LYS A 3 54.55 -38.62 50.13
N THR A 4 54.20 -39.27 51.25
CA THR A 4 52.85 -39.79 51.50
C THR A 4 51.84 -38.69 51.84
N THR A 5 52.26 -37.60 52.49
CA THR A 5 51.39 -36.46 52.79
C THR A 5 50.97 -35.67 51.55
N ARG A 6 51.85 -35.55 50.53
CA ARG A 6 51.52 -34.83 49.28
C ARG A 6 50.54 -35.59 48.38
N ILE A 7 50.58 -36.93 48.39
CA ILE A 7 49.64 -37.76 47.63
C ILE A 7 48.27 -37.77 48.32
N MET A 8 48.22 -37.83 49.66
CA MET A 8 46.95 -37.71 50.38
C MET A 8 46.31 -36.32 50.26
N SER A 9 47.08 -35.23 50.23
CA SER A 9 46.52 -33.89 49.99
C SER A 9 46.01 -33.70 48.56
N ALA A 10 46.67 -34.27 47.54
CA ALA A 10 46.19 -34.23 46.16
C ALA A 10 44.92 -35.07 45.97
N VAL A 11 44.83 -36.25 46.60
CA VAL A 11 43.62 -37.08 46.58
C VAL A 11 42.48 -36.43 47.36
N LEU A 12 42.75 -35.76 48.49
CA LEU A 12 41.70 -35.05 49.25
C LEU A 12 41.15 -33.83 48.48
N VAL A 13 42.02 -33.07 47.79
CA VAL A 13 41.60 -31.95 46.92
C VAL A 13 40.84 -32.48 45.69
N PHE A 14 41.26 -33.60 45.10
CA PHE A 14 40.54 -34.21 43.98
C PHE A 14 39.18 -34.78 44.39
N VAL A 15 39.06 -35.34 45.60
CA VAL A 15 37.79 -35.81 46.18
C VAL A 15 36.89 -34.66 46.62
N LEU A 16 37.45 -33.54 47.12
CA LEU A 16 36.71 -32.31 47.43
C LEU A 16 36.22 -31.58 46.17
N VAL A 17 36.99 -31.61 45.08
CA VAL A 17 36.56 -31.07 43.78
C VAL A 17 35.49 -31.98 43.17
N LEU A 18 35.64 -33.31 43.22
CA LEU A 18 34.58 -34.23 42.77
C LEU A 18 33.31 -34.16 43.63
N SER A 19 33.41 -33.89 44.94
CA SER A 19 32.23 -33.75 45.81
C SER A 19 31.56 -32.36 45.73
N MET A 20 32.27 -31.34 45.25
CA MET A 20 31.67 -30.05 44.85
C MET A 20 31.05 -30.10 43.44
N LEU A 21 31.45 -31.05 42.59
CA LEU A 21 30.84 -31.32 41.29
C LEU A 21 29.62 -32.26 41.36
N SER A 22 29.40 -32.97 42.46
CA SER A 22 28.26 -33.90 42.61
C SER A 22 27.02 -33.28 43.25
N GLY A 23 26.86 -31.96 43.19
CA GLY A 23 25.88 -31.22 43.98
C GLY A 23 25.09 -30.15 43.25
N LEU A 24 24.95 -30.20 41.92
CA LEU A 24 23.94 -29.42 41.18
C LEU A 24 23.47 -30.24 39.98
N THR A 25 22.70 -31.30 40.22
CA THR A 25 21.75 -31.74 39.19
C THR A 25 20.68 -30.66 39.11
N PHE A 26 20.88 -29.65 38.26
CA PHE A 26 19.76 -28.82 37.84
C PHE A 26 18.76 -29.78 37.20
N ALA A 27 17.61 -29.96 37.83
CA ALA A 27 16.50 -30.62 37.13
C ALA A 27 16.30 -29.84 35.82
N ALA A 28 16.27 -30.55 34.69
CA ALA A 28 16.04 -29.91 33.40
C ALA A 28 14.77 -29.05 33.49
N GLN A 29 14.89 -27.77 33.15
CA GLN A 29 13.74 -26.87 33.14
C GLN A 29 12.75 -27.39 32.10
N LYS A 30 11.55 -27.73 32.58
CA LYS A 30 10.47 -28.18 31.72
C LYS A 30 9.68 -26.98 31.24
N ASN A 31 9.16 -27.07 30.03
CA ASN A 31 8.17 -26.15 29.53
C ASN A 31 6.91 -26.28 30.38
N THR A 32 6.57 -25.21 31.09
CA THR A 32 5.37 -25.11 31.93
C THR A 32 4.48 -23.96 31.50
N GLY A 33 4.79 -23.30 30.38
CA GLY A 33 3.98 -22.22 29.84
C GLY A 33 2.63 -22.73 29.34
N THR A 34 1.73 -21.78 29.06
CA THR A 34 0.42 -22.06 28.48
C THR A 34 0.40 -21.55 27.05
N ARG A 35 -0.01 -22.40 26.12
CA ARG A 35 -0.18 -22.04 24.71
C ARG A 35 -1.23 -20.94 24.57
N HIS A 36 -0.98 -19.99 23.67
CA HIS A 36 -1.90 -18.91 23.29
C HIS A 36 -2.21 -17.92 24.42
N GLN A 37 -1.51 -18.02 25.54
CA GLN A 37 -1.56 -17.02 26.60
C GLN A 37 -0.44 -16.01 26.35
N LEU A 38 -0.81 -14.76 26.03
CA LEU A 38 0.13 -13.67 25.78
C LEU A 38 1.20 -13.55 26.87
N CYS A 39 2.46 -13.40 26.44
CA CYS A 39 3.61 -13.18 27.31
C CYS A 39 3.99 -11.69 27.31
N THR A 40 3.85 -11.04 28.45
CA THR A 40 4.08 -9.59 28.61
C THR A 40 5.33 -9.26 29.44
N SER A 41 6.16 -10.27 29.75
CA SER A 41 7.38 -10.09 30.52
C SER A 41 8.42 -11.18 30.22
N LEU A 42 9.70 -10.80 30.17
CA LEU A 42 10.81 -11.74 30.12
C LEU A 42 10.79 -12.72 31.30
N SER A 43 11.18 -13.97 31.04
CA SER A 43 11.44 -14.92 32.13
C SER A 43 12.65 -14.46 32.97
N SER A 44 12.72 -14.95 34.21
CA SER A 44 13.90 -14.72 35.06
C SER A 44 15.18 -15.31 34.46
N GLN A 45 15.05 -16.40 33.68
CA GLN A 45 16.15 -17.03 32.99
C GLN A 45 16.60 -16.22 31.77
N ALA A 46 15.68 -15.67 30.97
CA ALA A 46 15.98 -14.74 29.89
C ALA A 46 16.73 -13.52 30.42
N THR A 47 16.19 -12.89 31.47
CA THR A 47 16.82 -11.73 32.13
C THR A 47 18.24 -12.06 32.59
N SER A 48 18.44 -13.22 33.23
CA SER A 48 19.76 -13.66 33.68
C SER A 48 20.72 -13.96 32.53
N TYR A 49 20.22 -14.52 31.43
CA TYR A 49 21.00 -14.82 30.23
C TYR A 49 21.52 -13.54 29.58
N TYR A 50 20.67 -12.54 29.35
CA TYR A 50 21.08 -11.29 28.71
C TYR A 50 22.02 -10.48 29.60
N ASN A 51 21.75 -10.40 30.91
CA ASN A 51 22.66 -9.74 31.86
C ASN A 51 24.05 -10.39 31.92
N LYS A 52 24.12 -11.72 31.78
CA LYS A 52 25.40 -12.45 31.80
C LYS A 52 26.23 -12.21 30.53
N ASN A 53 25.57 -11.92 29.42
CA ASN A 53 26.21 -11.72 28.12
C ASN A 53 26.37 -10.22 27.79
N ASP A 54 26.30 -9.34 28.79
CA ASP A 54 26.43 -7.87 28.65
C ASP A 54 25.53 -7.30 27.54
N PHE A 55 24.31 -7.83 27.40
CA PHE A 55 23.35 -7.40 26.40
C PHE A 55 22.52 -6.21 26.91
N GLU A 56 22.50 -5.12 26.14
CA GLU A 56 21.58 -4.00 26.31
C GLU A 56 20.77 -3.77 25.03
N TYR A 57 19.44 -3.69 25.14
CA TYR A 57 18.55 -3.54 23.99
C TYR A 57 18.89 -2.29 23.16
N ALA A 58 19.14 -1.15 23.84
CA ALA A 58 19.44 0.12 23.19
C ALA A 58 20.69 0.06 22.30
N ASP A 59 21.72 -0.68 22.72
CA ASP A 59 22.96 -0.84 21.95
C ASP A 59 22.70 -1.59 20.65
N TYR A 60 21.94 -2.68 20.70
CA TYR A 60 21.58 -3.46 19.51
C TYR A 60 20.62 -2.70 18.60
N ALA A 61 19.63 -2.00 19.17
CA ALA A 61 18.67 -1.20 18.42
C ALA A 61 19.29 0.04 17.76
N ALA A 62 20.48 0.46 18.20
CA ALA A 62 21.25 1.55 17.59
C ALA A 62 22.19 1.09 16.46
N LEU A 63 22.43 -0.21 16.33
CA LEU A 63 23.26 -0.75 15.24
C LEU A 63 22.59 -0.52 13.88
N THR A 64 23.41 -0.36 12.84
CA THR A 64 22.89 -0.25 11.48
C THR A 64 22.06 -1.49 11.13
N PRO A 65 20.75 -1.35 10.85
CA PRO A 65 19.90 -2.47 10.46
C PRO A 65 20.18 -2.91 9.02
N GLY A 66 19.49 -3.96 8.59
CA GLY A 66 19.44 -4.34 7.19
C GLY A 66 18.56 -3.40 6.37
N ASN A 67 17.92 -3.97 5.35
CA ASN A 67 16.90 -3.34 4.55
C ASN A 67 15.81 -4.38 4.24
N GLU A 68 14.92 -4.07 3.30
CA GLU A 68 13.81 -4.95 2.91
C GLU A 68 14.23 -6.18 2.10
N SER A 69 15.53 -6.37 1.83
CA SER A 69 16.07 -7.55 1.15
C SER A 69 16.75 -8.50 2.14
N GLY A 70 16.13 -9.67 2.31
CA GLY A 70 16.67 -10.76 3.12
C GLY A 70 18.04 -11.24 2.64
N LEU A 71 18.35 -11.14 1.35
CA LEU A 71 19.66 -11.51 0.81
C LEU A 71 20.78 -10.55 1.22
N SER A 72 20.46 -9.27 1.44
CA SER A 72 21.45 -8.23 1.72
C SER A 72 21.55 -7.86 3.20
N THR A 73 20.46 -8.04 3.96
CA THR A 73 20.38 -7.78 5.41
C THR A 73 21.41 -8.55 6.24
N VAL A 74 21.85 -9.72 5.78
CA VAL A 74 22.93 -10.51 6.41
C VAL A 74 24.26 -9.74 6.53
N ASN A 75 24.45 -8.67 5.77
CA ASN A 75 25.67 -7.86 5.82
C ASN A 75 25.61 -6.73 6.85
N SER A 76 24.45 -6.46 7.45
CA SER A 76 24.24 -5.37 8.41
C SER A 76 24.99 -5.58 9.72
N GLU A 77 25.20 -4.49 10.46
CA GLU A 77 25.84 -4.54 11.78
C GLU A 77 24.94 -5.23 12.79
N MET A 78 23.64 -4.91 12.76
CA MET A 78 22.64 -5.54 13.63
C MET A 78 22.56 -7.04 13.41
N PHE A 79 22.48 -7.50 12.15
CA PHE A 79 22.46 -8.94 11.84
C PHE A 79 23.68 -9.66 12.44
N LYS A 80 24.88 -9.11 12.23
CA LYS A 80 26.12 -9.71 12.74
C LYS A 80 26.17 -9.75 14.26
N ALA A 81 25.71 -8.70 14.93
CA ALA A 81 25.67 -8.67 16.39
C ALA A 81 24.68 -9.69 16.95
N LEU A 82 23.48 -9.79 16.36
CA LEU A 82 22.48 -10.80 16.75
C LEU A 82 22.97 -12.22 16.46
N HIS A 83 23.62 -12.44 15.31
CA HIS A 83 24.26 -13.70 14.95
C HIS A 83 25.31 -14.10 15.99
N ASN A 84 26.26 -13.23 16.30
CA ASN A 84 27.32 -13.51 17.27
C ASN A 84 26.74 -13.84 18.65
N LEU A 85 25.73 -13.08 19.12
CA LEU A 85 25.07 -13.36 20.40
C LEU A 85 24.49 -14.78 20.45
N MET A 86 23.81 -15.22 19.40
CA MET A 86 23.21 -16.56 19.35
C MET A 86 24.24 -17.66 19.05
N ASP A 87 25.32 -17.36 18.32
CA ASP A 87 26.38 -18.32 18.00
C ASP A 87 27.30 -18.58 19.18
N ASP A 88 27.80 -17.51 19.84
CA ASP A 88 28.73 -17.61 20.96
C ASP A 88 28.11 -18.28 22.20
N THR A 89 26.78 -18.24 22.31
CA THR A 89 26.06 -18.77 23.49
C THR A 89 25.58 -20.21 23.31
N MET A 90 25.65 -20.78 22.11
CA MET A 90 25.34 -22.19 21.89
C MET A 90 26.49 -23.07 22.41
N THR A 91 26.40 -23.49 23.68
CA THR A 91 27.46 -24.27 24.34
C THR A 91 27.39 -25.77 24.11
N SER A 92 26.27 -26.28 23.57
CA SER A 92 26.05 -27.71 23.36
C SER A 92 25.36 -27.99 22.03
N SER A 93 25.96 -28.87 21.22
CA SER A 93 25.27 -29.48 20.07
C SER A 93 24.61 -30.79 20.49
N ILE A 94 23.44 -31.08 19.92
CA ILE A 94 22.72 -32.33 20.15
C ILE A 94 22.69 -33.14 18.86
N SER A 95 22.78 -34.46 18.98
CA SER A 95 22.74 -35.34 17.81
C SER A 95 21.32 -35.61 17.36
N TYR A 96 21.17 -35.96 16.08
CA TYR A 96 19.90 -36.31 15.47
C TYR A 96 19.14 -37.42 16.24
N ASP A 97 19.85 -38.39 16.81
CA ASP A 97 19.24 -39.52 17.53
C ASP A 97 18.76 -39.14 18.94
N SER A 98 19.29 -38.08 19.53
CA SER A 98 19.00 -37.66 20.90
C SER A 98 17.78 -36.73 21.04
N LEU A 99 17.31 -36.15 19.94
CA LEU A 99 16.25 -35.13 19.91
C LEU A 99 14.96 -35.51 20.64
N THR A 100 14.50 -36.76 20.49
CA THR A 100 13.27 -37.23 21.15
C THR A 100 13.36 -37.23 22.67
N SER A 101 14.59 -37.28 23.22
CA SER A 101 14.83 -37.23 24.66
C SER A 101 14.73 -35.82 25.25
N TYR A 102 14.76 -34.78 24.42
CA TYR A 102 14.67 -33.37 24.82
C TYR A 102 13.27 -32.79 24.66
N TRP A 103 12.48 -33.30 23.72
CA TRP A 103 11.06 -32.89 23.60
C TRP A 103 10.24 -33.15 24.84
N LYS A 104 10.69 -34.07 25.73
CA LYS A 104 10.08 -34.27 27.05
C LYS A 104 10.13 -33.03 27.95
N ASP A 105 11.12 -32.15 27.69
CA ASP A 105 11.36 -30.94 28.44
C ASP A 105 10.86 -29.72 27.66
N THR A 106 10.96 -29.69 26.31
CA THR A 106 10.58 -28.50 25.51
C THR A 106 9.13 -28.49 25.00
N ASP A 107 8.56 -29.66 24.68
CA ASP A 107 7.32 -29.76 23.89
C ASP A 107 6.27 -30.69 24.53
N ARG A 108 6.40 -31.08 25.80
CA ARG A 108 5.38 -31.86 26.53
C ARG A 108 4.66 -31.00 27.56
N GLU A 109 3.35 -31.19 27.67
CA GLU A 109 2.59 -30.67 28.79
C GLU A 109 3.08 -31.32 30.10
N ASN A 110 3.23 -30.51 31.14
CA ASN A 110 3.82 -30.93 32.41
C ASN A 110 3.11 -32.17 32.99
N GLY A 111 3.88 -33.23 33.25
CA GLY A 111 3.36 -34.49 33.80
C GLY A 111 2.82 -35.49 32.77
N THR A 112 2.87 -35.18 31.46
CA THR A 112 2.43 -36.10 30.40
C THR A 112 3.61 -36.77 29.67
N ASN A 113 3.36 -37.95 29.09
CA ASN A 113 4.32 -38.63 28.20
C ASN A 113 4.16 -38.22 26.73
N ASN A 114 3.18 -37.36 26.42
CA ASN A 114 2.79 -36.98 25.07
C ASN A 114 3.34 -35.59 24.73
N ALA A 115 3.81 -35.41 23.50
CA ALA A 115 4.23 -34.11 23.01
C ALA A 115 3.05 -33.35 22.41
N THR A 116 3.00 -32.05 22.66
CA THR A 116 2.11 -31.09 22.00
C THR A 116 2.60 -30.87 20.58
N LEU A 117 1.81 -31.30 19.59
CA LEU A 117 2.18 -31.24 18.18
C LEU A 117 2.06 -29.81 17.66
N PHE A 118 3.12 -29.32 17.02
CA PHE A 118 3.34 -27.91 16.73
C PHE A 118 2.19 -27.23 15.97
N TYR A 119 1.84 -27.74 14.79
CA TYR A 119 0.83 -27.11 13.94
C TYR A 119 -0.63 -27.39 14.36
N SER A 120 -0.86 -28.18 15.40
CA SER A 120 -2.22 -28.65 15.72
C SER A 120 -2.60 -28.60 17.20
N ASP A 121 -1.69 -28.28 18.10
CA ASP A 121 -1.87 -28.28 19.57
C ASP A 121 -2.31 -29.61 20.22
N PHE A 122 -2.58 -30.64 19.41
CA PHE A 122 -2.92 -31.97 19.90
C PHE A 122 -1.75 -32.60 20.64
N THR A 123 -1.99 -33.26 21.76
CA THR A 123 -0.97 -34.04 22.45
C THR A 123 -0.94 -35.48 21.95
N SER A 124 0.22 -35.99 21.51
CA SER A 124 0.37 -37.38 21.06
C SER A 124 1.68 -37.99 21.54
N GLY A 125 1.67 -39.30 21.83
CA GLY A 125 2.88 -40.09 22.01
C GLY A 125 3.49 -40.59 20.70
N ASN A 126 2.74 -40.45 19.60
CA ASN A 126 3.17 -40.79 18.23
C ASN A 126 3.31 -39.52 17.40
N TYR A 127 4.54 -39.14 17.10
CA TYR A 127 4.89 -37.91 16.40
C TYR A 127 6.08 -38.11 15.47
N ASN A 128 6.09 -37.32 14.40
CA ASN A 128 7.21 -37.13 13.49
C ASN A 128 7.99 -35.85 13.86
N ARG A 129 9.17 -35.68 13.27
CA ARG A 129 10.07 -34.55 13.44
C ARG A 129 9.88 -33.53 12.32
N GLU A 130 9.32 -32.39 12.66
CA GLU A 130 9.25 -31.24 11.77
C GLU A 130 10.59 -30.52 11.73
N HIS A 131 11.10 -30.28 10.52
CA HIS A 131 12.08 -29.22 10.30
C HIS A 131 11.31 -27.99 9.81
N VAL A 132 11.02 -27.06 10.72
CA VAL A 132 10.19 -25.89 10.39
C VAL A 132 10.87 -25.10 9.28
N TRP A 133 12.19 -24.93 9.33
CA TRP A 133 12.99 -24.62 8.16
C TRP A 133 13.35 -25.90 7.40
N PRO A 134 12.88 -26.15 6.16
CA PRO A 134 13.13 -27.40 5.47
C PRO A 134 14.61 -27.68 5.23
N LYS A 135 15.05 -28.92 5.44
CA LYS A 135 16.44 -29.32 5.15
C LYS A 135 16.86 -29.09 3.71
N SER A 136 15.92 -29.15 2.75
CA SER A 136 16.20 -28.89 1.33
C SER A 136 16.32 -27.40 0.98
N ARG A 137 16.16 -26.52 1.98
CA ARG A 137 16.23 -25.05 1.89
C ARG A 137 17.20 -24.47 2.91
N ALA A 138 17.91 -25.32 3.66
CA ALA A 138 18.93 -24.92 4.64
C ALA A 138 20.28 -25.49 4.26
N SER A 139 21.32 -24.74 4.55
CA SER A 139 22.72 -25.07 4.43
C SER A 139 23.46 -24.77 5.74
N PHE A 140 23.21 -25.58 6.78
CA PHE A 140 23.95 -25.44 8.03
C PHE A 140 25.46 -25.65 7.80
N HIS A 141 26.31 -24.72 8.24
CA HIS A 141 27.78 -24.78 8.03
C HIS A 141 28.53 -25.59 9.08
N GLN A 142 27.82 -26.11 10.08
CA GLN A 142 28.38 -26.91 11.16
C GLN A 142 27.62 -28.24 11.23
N GLN A 143 28.34 -29.30 11.57
CA GLN A 143 27.74 -30.61 11.79
C GLN A 143 26.73 -30.53 12.94
N ASP A 144 25.58 -31.18 12.76
CA ASP A 144 24.45 -31.18 13.67
C ASP A 144 23.73 -29.82 13.79
N GLY A 145 24.03 -28.86 12.91
CA GLY A 145 23.30 -27.59 12.87
C GLY A 145 21.82 -27.76 12.53
N GLY A 146 21.50 -28.76 11.70
CA GLY A 146 20.11 -29.15 11.47
C GLY A 146 19.41 -29.84 12.65
N CYS A 147 20.10 -30.00 13.78
CA CYS A 147 19.58 -30.55 15.02
C CYS A 147 19.26 -29.49 16.08
N ASP A 148 19.29 -28.20 15.73
CA ASP A 148 18.91 -27.10 16.64
C ASP A 148 17.41 -27.17 17.01
N ILE A 149 17.13 -27.31 18.32
CA ILE A 149 15.77 -27.52 18.84
C ILE A 149 14.89 -26.28 18.72
N HIS A 150 15.43 -25.11 18.42
CA HIS A 150 14.63 -23.93 18.13
C HIS A 150 13.79 -24.13 16.86
N HIS A 151 14.31 -24.80 15.83
CA HIS A 151 13.60 -25.03 14.57
C HIS A 151 13.06 -26.47 14.39
N LEU A 152 13.26 -27.33 15.38
CA LEU A 152 12.78 -28.71 15.36
C LEU A 152 11.60 -28.91 16.32
N ARG A 153 10.45 -29.26 15.76
CA ARG A 153 9.20 -29.43 16.52
C ARG A 153 8.60 -30.83 16.33
N PRO A 154 7.92 -31.40 17.35
CA PRO A 154 7.12 -32.59 17.14
C PRO A 154 5.86 -32.24 16.35
N THR A 155 5.50 -33.07 15.37
CA THR A 155 4.31 -32.88 14.53
C THR A 155 3.70 -34.22 14.13
N ASN A 156 2.53 -34.22 13.50
CA ASN A 156 1.97 -35.43 12.91
C ASN A 156 2.75 -35.81 11.63
N SER A 157 2.98 -37.10 11.38
CA SER A 157 3.63 -37.57 10.14
C SER A 157 2.88 -37.19 8.87
N SER A 158 1.55 -37.15 8.89
CA SER A 158 0.73 -36.71 7.76
C SER A 158 0.86 -35.21 7.50
N VAL A 159 0.93 -34.43 8.58
CA VAL A 159 1.14 -32.98 8.55
C VAL A 159 2.54 -32.66 8.01
N ASN A 160 3.59 -33.28 8.56
CA ASN A 160 4.96 -33.14 8.06
C ASN A 160 5.07 -33.49 6.58
N SER A 161 4.51 -34.65 6.18
CA SER A 161 4.56 -35.09 4.77
C SER A 161 3.82 -34.13 3.84
N THR A 162 2.74 -33.50 4.33
CA THR A 162 1.99 -32.51 3.53
C THR A 162 2.74 -31.19 3.46
N ARG A 163 3.37 -30.76 4.56
CA ARG A 163 4.19 -29.56 4.63
C ARG A 163 5.36 -29.60 3.67
N SER A 164 6.01 -30.75 3.55
CA SER A 164 7.11 -30.98 2.62
C SER A 164 8.19 -29.89 2.76
N ASN A 165 8.61 -29.27 1.66
CA ASN A 165 9.47 -28.11 1.63
C ASN A 165 8.75 -26.89 1.05
N PHE A 166 7.43 -26.75 1.27
CA PHE A 166 6.67 -25.63 0.72
C PHE A 166 6.94 -24.31 1.45
N THR A 167 6.77 -23.22 0.70
CA THR A 167 6.89 -21.84 1.19
C THR A 167 5.68 -21.52 2.06
N MET A 168 5.90 -20.89 3.20
CA MET A 168 4.83 -20.45 4.09
C MET A 168 4.31 -19.08 3.66
N GLY A 169 3.00 -18.87 3.74
CA GLY A 169 2.36 -17.58 3.52
C GLY A 169 0.83 -17.65 3.53
N ASN A 170 0.18 -16.52 3.30
CA ASN A 170 -1.27 -16.38 3.38
C ASN A 170 -1.97 -16.95 2.13
N VAL A 171 -2.15 -18.28 2.08
CA VAL A 171 -2.87 -18.98 1.01
C VAL A 171 -4.23 -18.35 0.73
N ARG A 172 -5.01 -18.00 1.76
CA ARG A 172 -6.33 -17.38 1.59
C ARG A 172 -6.28 -16.00 0.92
N LYS A 173 -5.20 -15.24 1.10
CA LYS A 173 -5.03 -13.91 0.48
C LYS A 173 -4.52 -14.00 -0.96
N VAL A 174 -3.75 -15.05 -1.27
CA VAL A 174 -2.98 -15.14 -2.51
C VAL A 174 -3.59 -16.10 -3.54
N CYS A 175 -4.29 -17.14 -3.09
CA CYS A 175 -4.78 -18.22 -3.96
C CYS A 175 -6.30 -18.16 -4.16
N THR A 176 -6.75 -18.27 -5.40
CA THR A 176 -8.16 -18.30 -5.79
C THR A 176 -8.84 -19.67 -5.60
N SER A 177 -8.06 -20.71 -5.31
CA SER A 177 -8.53 -22.06 -5.00
C SER A 177 -7.53 -22.72 -4.04
N TYR A 178 -8.02 -23.39 -2.99
CA TYR A 178 -7.20 -24.07 -1.99
C TYR A 178 -7.91 -25.28 -1.39
N GLU A 179 -7.12 -26.23 -0.87
CA GLU A 179 -7.64 -27.39 -0.15
C GLU A 179 -7.42 -27.22 1.35
N THR A 180 -8.21 -27.90 2.16
CA THR A 180 -8.05 -27.91 3.61
C THR A 180 -7.84 -29.34 4.08
N LYS A 181 -6.88 -29.58 4.99
CA LYS A 181 -6.74 -30.88 5.64
C LYS A 181 -7.04 -30.73 7.12
N SER A 182 -8.09 -31.42 7.56
CA SER A 182 -8.38 -31.55 8.99
C SER A 182 -7.43 -32.57 9.62
N ASN A 183 -6.86 -32.23 10.77
CA ASN A 183 -6.07 -33.13 11.59
C ASN A 183 -6.46 -32.96 13.06
N GLY A 184 -7.16 -33.95 13.62
CA GLY A 184 -7.48 -33.97 15.06
C GLY A 184 -8.44 -32.89 15.54
N GLY A 185 -9.29 -32.33 14.66
CA GLY A 185 -10.23 -31.26 14.99
C GLY A 185 -9.78 -29.85 14.57
N ASN A 186 -8.51 -29.69 14.19
CA ASN A 186 -7.96 -28.42 13.69
C ASN A 186 -7.77 -28.47 12.16
N THR A 187 -8.07 -27.37 11.48
CA THR A 187 -7.97 -27.25 10.01
C THR A 187 -6.69 -26.52 9.65
N VAL A 188 -5.63 -27.26 9.30
CA VAL A 188 -4.48 -26.62 8.66
C VAL A 188 -4.79 -26.44 7.17
N LEU A 189 -4.47 -25.28 6.60
CA LEU A 189 -4.86 -24.92 5.23
C LEU A 189 -3.71 -25.20 4.28
N TRP A 190 -3.96 -25.97 3.24
CA TRP A 190 -2.89 -26.48 2.38
C TRP A 190 -3.22 -26.19 0.93
N TYR A 191 -2.37 -25.40 0.27
CA TYR A 191 -2.42 -25.32 -1.17
C TYR A 191 -1.38 -26.25 -1.79
N ASN A 192 -1.86 -27.22 -2.58
CA ASN A 192 -1.02 -28.00 -3.48
C ASN A 192 -1.37 -27.66 -4.93
N GLY A 193 -1.00 -26.46 -5.36
CA GLY A 193 -1.01 -26.07 -6.76
C GLY A 193 0.16 -25.14 -7.09
N SER A 194 0.45 -24.98 -8.38
CA SER A 194 1.51 -24.06 -8.84
C SER A 194 1.15 -22.62 -8.51
N TYR A 195 1.92 -21.99 -7.63
CA TYR A 195 1.99 -20.54 -7.59
C TYR A 195 2.99 -20.05 -8.66
N ASN A 196 2.63 -19.01 -9.44
CA ASN A 196 3.44 -18.43 -10.53
C ASN A 196 3.84 -19.37 -11.70
N GLY A 197 3.01 -20.35 -12.06
CA GLY A 197 3.20 -21.14 -13.29
C GLY A 197 4.44 -22.05 -13.31
N ASN A 198 5.17 -22.17 -12.20
CA ASN A 198 6.35 -23.00 -12.08
C ASN A 198 6.00 -24.30 -11.34
N GLY A 199 5.68 -25.35 -12.11
CA GLY A 199 5.29 -26.65 -11.59
C GLY A 199 6.34 -27.25 -10.67
N SER A 200 6.09 -27.22 -9.36
CA SER A 200 6.62 -28.06 -8.25
C SER A 200 6.61 -27.34 -6.88
N HIS A 201 6.36 -26.02 -6.82
CA HIS A 201 6.55 -25.21 -5.61
C HIS A 201 5.22 -24.71 -5.04
N GLY A 202 4.78 -25.33 -3.94
CA GLY A 202 3.53 -24.99 -3.25
C GLY A 202 3.68 -23.91 -2.18
N LEU A 203 2.53 -23.34 -1.81
CA LEU A 203 2.35 -22.38 -0.71
C LEU A 203 1.55 -23.07 0.41
N VAL A 204 1.92 -22.85 1.67
CA VAL A 204 1.20 -23.41 2.83
C VAL A 204 0.87 -22.32 3.84
N GLU A 205 -0.32 -22.40 4.42
CA GLU A 205 -0.75 -21.51 5.50
C GLU A 205 -1.04 -22.33 6.76
N VAL A 206 -0.46 -21.92 7.88
CA VAL A 206 -0.72 -22.55 9.18
C VAL A 206 -1.86 -21.84 9.90
N ASN A 207 -2.36 -22.40 10.99
CA ASN A 207 -3.35 -21.73 11.83
C ASN A 207 -2.80 -20.41 12.37
N ASP A 208 -3.68 -19.44 12.58
CA ASP A 208 -3.30 -18.10 13.03
C ASP A 208 -2.52 -18.16 14.35
N ASN A 209 -2.93 -19.03 15.28
CA ASN A 209 -2.33 -19.22 16.61
C ASN A 209 -0.95 -19.91 16.64
N VAL A 210 -0.30 -20.09 15.49
CA VAL A 210 1.09 -20.57 15.40
C VAL A 210 1.89 -19.84 14.31
N LYS A 211 1.31 -18.80 13.70
CA LYS A 211 1.96 -18.02 12.62
C LYS A 211 3.20 -17.31 13.14
N GLY A 212 3.13 -16.76 14.33
CA GLY A 212 4.20 -16.02 14.99
C GLY A 212 5.29 -16.95 15.48
N ASP A 213 4.94 -18.11 16.04
CA ASP A 213 5.91 -19.15 16.38
C ASP A 213 6.79 -19.50 15.17
N VAL A 214 6.15 -19.73 14.01
CA VAL A 214 6.83 -20.06 12.76
C VAL A 214 7.71 -18.91 12.30
N ALA A 215 7.19 -17.67 12.30
CA ALA A 215 7.92 -16.49 11.87
C ALA A 215 9.17 -16.25 12.74
N ARG A 216 9.05 -16.36 14.07
CA ARG A 216 10.17 -16.24 15.02
C ARG A 216 11.18 -17.36 14.87
N ILE A 217 10.76 -18.58 14.55
CA ILE A 217 11.68 -19.70 14.21
C ILE A 217 12.44 -19.40 12.90
N PHE A 218 11.76 -18.84 11.90
CA PHE A 218 12.39 -18.46 10.63
C PHE A 218 13.40 -17.35 10.81
N LEU A 219 13.08 -16.29 11.56
CA LEU A 219 14.00 -15.22 11.91
C LEU A 219 15.22 -15.75 12.66
N TYR A 220 15.01 -16.66 13.61
CA TYR A 220 16.08 -17.32 14.33
C TYR A 220 17.04 -18.07 13.40
N VAL A 221 16.51 -18.95 12.53
CA VAL A 221 17.35 -19.70 11.58
C VAL A 221 18.03 -18.77 10.58
N TYR A 222 17.32 -17.76 10.08
CA TYR A 222 17.85 -16.74 9.19
C TYR A 222 19.11 -16.07 9.76
N VAL A 223 19.06 -15.65 11.03
CA VAL A 223 20.19 -14.93 11.66
C VAL A 223 21.24 -15.87 12.21
N ARG A 224 20.86 -16.83 13.05
CA ARG A 224 21.82 -17.72 13.73
C ARG A 224 22.52 -18.66 12.75
N TRP A 225 21.83 -19.17 11.74
CA TRP A 225 22.43 -20.06 10.75
C TRP A 225 22.80 -19.35 9.43
N GLU A 226 22.59 -18.04 9.36
CA GLU A 226 22.90 -17.22 8.19
C GLU A 226 22.27 -17.71 6.87
N GLU A 227 21.06 -18.26 6.96
CA GLU A 227 20.31 -18.80 5.82
C GLU A 227 19.60 -17.69 5.05
N ARG A 228 20.18 -17.22 3.95
CA ARG A 228 19.74 -15.99 3.26
C ARG A 228 18.35 -16.06 2.61
N ASN A 229 17.85 -17.26 2.35
CA ASN A 229 16.59 -17.49 1.63
C ASN A 229 15.35 -17.44 2.55
N LEU A 230 15.26 -16.43 3.41
CA LEU A 230 14.12 -16.22 4.29
C LEU A 230 12.84 -15.93 3.48
N PHE A 231 12.78 -14.78 2.82
CA PHE A 231 11.64 -14.37 1.98
C PHE A 231 12.04 -14.03 0.53
N GLU A 232 13.31 -14.25 0.18
CA GLU A 232 13.87 -14.09 -1.17
C GLU A 232 14.52 -15.40 -1.62
N ASN A 233 14.51 -15.67 -2.92
CA ASN A 233 15.26 -16.81 -3.46
C ASN A 233 16.76 -16.45 -3.50
N ASP A 234 17.60 -17.25 -2.86
CA ASP A 234 19.06 -17.09 -2.93
C ASP A 234 19.60 -17.73 -4.22
N PRO A 235 20.17 -16.95 -5.16
CA PRO A 235 20.79 -17.49 -6.36
C PRO A 235 22.14 -18.18 -6.07
N SER A 236 22.67 -18.06 -4.87
CA SER A 236 23.97 -18.61 -4.46
C SER A 236 23.91 -19.14 -3.03
N PRO A 237 23.05 -20.16 -2.77
CA PRO A 237 22.95 -20.74 -1.44
C PRO A 237 24.30 -21.33 -1.04
N LYS A 238 24.66 -21.16 0.22
CA LYS A 238 25.92 -21.65 0.77
C LYS A 238 26.01 -23.18 0.68
N THR A 239 27.23 -23.74 0.70
CA THR A 239 27.43 -25.19 0.57
C THR A 239 27.14 -25.95 1.86
N ALA A 240 26.35 -27.01 1.71
CA ALA A 240 25.85 -27.91 2.74
C ALA A 240 26.96 -28.59 3.57
N SER A 241 26.78 -28.71 4.89
CA SER A 241 27.42 -29.78 5.67
C SER A 241 26.78 -31.14 5.37
N ASN A 242 27.37 -32.24 5.87
CA ASN A 242 26.88 -33.61 5.67
C ASN A 242 25.48 -33.88 6.24
N ASP A 243 24.92 -32.98 7.06
CA ASP A 243 23.61 -33.12 7.68
C ASP A 243 22.48 -32.33 6.98
N SER A 244 22.80 -31.52 5.96
CA SER A 244 21.84 -30.65 5.29
C SER A 244 21.36 -31.29 3.98
N GLY A 245 20.05 -31.29 3.75
CA GLY A 245 19.39 -32.03 2.66
C GLY A 245 19.58 -31.42 1.26
N GLY A 246 20.67 -30.65 1.08
CA GLY A 246 20.95 -29.78 -0.07
C GLY A 246 20.12 -28.49 -0.03
N ASN A 247 20.74 -27.31 0.03
CA ASN A 247 20.01 -26.05 -0.04
C ASN A 247 19.73 -25.67 -1.50
N ASN A 248 18.46 -25.63 -1.87
CA ASN A 248 18.03 -25.27 -3.22
C ASN A 248 17.84 -23.75 -3.44
N GLY A 249 18.05 -22.92 -2.41
CA GLY A 249 17.98 -21.46 -2.46
C GLY A 249 16.55 -20.90 -2.47
N TRP A 250 15.50 -21.73 -2.43
CA TRP A 250 14.13 -21.22 -2.48
C TRP A 250 13.69 -20.59 -1.15
N LYS A 251 12.96 -19.47 -1.24
CA LYS A 251 12.45 -18.74 -0.08
C LYS A 251 11.55 -19.59 0.81
N VAL A 252 11.72 -19.54 2.14
CA VAL A 252 10.88 -20.28 3.10
C VAL A 252 9.60 -19.54 3.48
N MET A 253 9.60 -18.22 3.38
CA MET A 253 8.49 -17.31 3.62
C MET A 253 8.10 -16.59 2.33
N TYR A 254 6.84 -16.20 2.20
CA TYR A 254 6.31 -15.63 0.96
C TYR A 254 6.90 -14.25 0.66
N ASP A 255 6.86 -13.32 1.61
CA ASP A 255 7.51 -12.01 1.54
C ASP A 255 7.75 -11.48 2.97
N LEU A 256 8.40 -10.32 3.09
CA LEU A 256 8.66 -9.65 4.36
C LEU A 256 7.36 -9.19 5.05
N GLU A 257 6.40 -8.68 4.29
CA GLU A 257 5.11 -8.22 4.82
C GLU A 257 4.37 -9.37 5.52
N THR A 258 4.24 -10.52 4.87
CA THR A 258 3.63 -11.71 5.44
C THR A 258 4.40 -12.19 6.68
N LEU A 259 5.74 -12.09 6.69
CA LEU A 259 6.55 -12.47 7.86
C LEU A 259 6.21 -11.62 9.09
N LEU A 260 6.13 -10.31 8.91
CA LEU A 260 5.85 -9.37 9.99
C LEU A 260 4.38 -9.43 10.43
N GLU A 261 3.45 -9.57 9.48
CA GLU A 261 2.04 -9.83 9.77
C GLU A 261 1.88 -11.07 10.64
N TRP A 262 2.62 -12.15 10.35
CA TRP A 262 2.57 -13.38 11.14
C TRP A 262 3.12 -13.19 12.55
N CYS A 263 4.14 -12.34 12.74
CA CYS A 263 4.60 -11.97 14.07
C CYS A 263 3.55 -11.18 14.86
N GLU A 264 2.77 -10.34 14.18
CA GLU A 264 1.76 -9.46 14.80
C GLU A 264 0.47 -10.18 15.17
N ILE A 265 -0.08 -11.00 14.26
CA ILE A 265 -1.32 -11.77 14.49
C ILE A 265 -1.18 -12.77 15.64
N ASP A 266 0.05 -13.25 15.87
CA ASP A 266 0.36 -14.27 16.86
C ASP A 266 1.56 -13.81 17.72
N PRO A 267 1.33 -12.91 18.68
CA PRO A 267 2.37 -12.39 19.56
C PRO A 267 2.93 -13.50 20.46
N VAL A 268 4.08 -13.23 21.08
CA VAL A 268 4.77 -14.24 21.89
C VAL A 268 3.88 -14.72 23.03
N ASP A 269 3.73 -16.03 23.14
CA ASP A 269 2.97 -16.64 24.23
C ASP A 269 3.87 -17.16 25.37
N THR A 270 3.26 -17.48 26.52
CA THR A 270 4.00 -17.98 27.69
C THR A 270 4.62 -19.36 27.45
N TRP A 271 4.08 -20.15 26.49
CA TRP A 271 4.62 -21.44 26.10
C TRP A 271 5.92 -21.28 25.31
N GLU A 272 5.99 -20.36 24.36
CA GLU A 272 7.20 -20.03 23.61
C GLU A 272 8.31 -19.52 24.54
N MET A 273 7.98 -18.61 25.45
CA MET A 273 8.94 -18.12 26.45
C MET A 273 9.48 -19.27 27.31
N SER A 274 8.59 -20.11 27.86
CA SER A 274 8.99 -21.26 28.68
C SER A 274 9.69 -22.36 27.88
N ARG A 275 9.42 -22.48 26.57
CA ARG A 275 10.15 -23.37 25.67
C ARG A 275 11.55 -22.83 25.41
N ASN A 276 11.69 -21.54 25.15
CA ASN A 276 12.96 -20.86 24.91
C ASN A 276 13.90 -21.03 26.11
N ASP A 277 13.36 -20.94 27.33
CA ASP A 277 14.01 -21.29 28.59
C ASP A 277 14.55 -22.73 28.64
N ALA A 278 13.71 -23.71 28.30
CA ALA A 278 14.10 -25.12 28.25
C ALA A 278 15.18 -25.34 27.17
N CYS A 279 15.05 -24.68 26.01
CA CYS A 279 16.03 -24.75 24.93
C CYS A 279 17.39 -24.20 25.37
N GLN A 280 17.42 -23.08 26.09
CA GLN A 280 18.63 -22.52 26.68
C GLN A 280 19.29 -23.51 27.66
N THR A 281 18.51 -24.21 28.49
CA THR A 281 19.07 -25.23 29.40
C THR A 281 19.75 -26.37 28.63
N ILE A 282 19.24 -26.72 27.45
CA ILE A 282 19.74 -27.86 26.65
C ILE A 282 20.93 -27.47 25.78
N GLN A 283 20.83 -26.38 25.01
CA GLN A 283 21.83 -26.00 23.99
C GLN A 283 22.62 -24.73 24.34
N GLY A 284 22.17 -23.95 25.33
CA GLY A 284 22.85 -22.74 25.82
C GLY A 284 22.36 -21.43 25.19
N ASN A 285 21.84 -21.52 23.96
CA ASN A 285 21.35 -20.42 23.13
C ASN A 285 19.84 -20.18 23.29
N ARG A 286 19.44 -18.92 23.12
CA ARG A 286 18.04 -18.48 23.10
C ARG A 286 17.65 -17.96 21.73
N ASN A 287 16.37 -18.07 21.40
CA ASN A 287 15.80 -17.34 20.26
C ASN A 287 15.48 -15.91 20.70
N ILE A 288 16.31 -14.95 20.28
CA ILE A 288 16.13 -13.54 20.62
C ILE A 288 14.83 -12.95 20.07
N PHE A 289 14.25 -13.50 18.99
CA PHE A 289 12.98 -13.02 18.44
C PHE A 289 11.77 -13.44 19.28
N ILE A 290 11.95 -14.34 20.26
CA ILE A 290 10.95 -14.63 21.31
C ILE A 290 11.12 -13.65 22.47
N ASP A 291 12.35 -13.41 22.92
CA ASP A 291 12.61 -12.56 24.08
C ASP A 291 12.44 -11.05 23.74
N TYR A 292 12.86 -10.65 22.55
CA TYR A 292 12.80 -9.30 21.98
C TYR A 292 12.23 -9.33 20.55
N PRO A 293 10.90 -9.51 20.39
CA PRO A 293 10.22 -9.57 19.08
C PRO A 293 10.43 -8.33 18.22
N GLU A 294 10.77 -7.19 18.83
CA GLU A 294 11.02 -5.91 18.16
C GLU A 294 12.09 -6.02 17.07
N PHE A 295 13.08 -6.91 17.25
CA PHE A 295 14.13 -7.13 16.26
C PHE A 295 13.61 -7.72 14.95
N ALA A 296 12.41 -8.32 14.91
CA ALA A 296 11.80 -8.73 13.65
C ALA A 296 11.59 -7.54 12.71
N TRP A 297 11.17 -6.39 13.23
CA TRP A 297 10.98 -5.17 12.44
C TRP A 297 12.27 -4.40 12.25
N LEU A 298 13.01 -4.18 13.35
CA LEU A 298 14.23 -3.38 13.31
C LEU A 298 15.28 -3.97 12.36
N LEU A 299 15.41 -5.29 12.29
CA LEU A 299 16.38 -5.97 11.42
C LEU A 299 16.19 -5.63 9.93
N PHE A 300 14.95 -5.39 9.50
CA PHE A 300 14.61 -5.07 8.10
C PHE A 300 14.25 -3.59 7.89
N ASP A 301 14.63 -2.74 8.85
CA ASP A 301 14.34 -1.30 8.81
C ASP A 301 12.85 -0.99 8.65
N GLN A 302 12.01 -1.77 9.33
CA GLN A 302 10.56 -1.58 9.38
C GLN A 302 10.13 -0.89 10.67
N GLU A 303 8.99 -0.22 10.62
CA GLU A 303 8.34 0.33 11.81
C GLU A 303 7.55 -0.76 12.51
N MET A 304 7.75 -0.85 13.81
CA MET A 304 7.09 -1.84 14.64
C MET A 304 5.76 -1.28 15.16
N PRO A 305 4.66 -2.06 15.19
CA PRO A 305 3.38 -1.61 15.73
C PRO A 305 3.47 -1.17 17.20
N THR A 306 3.03 0.04 17.52
CA THR A 306 3.17 0.63 18.87
C THR A 306 2.35 -0.09 19.95
N GLU A 307 1.27 -0.77 19.55
CA GLU A 307 0.35 -1.46 20.46
C GLU A 307 0.69 -2.94 20.67
N MET A 308 1.74 -3.46 20.03
CA MET A 308 2.11 -4.86 20.18
C MET A 308 2.71 -5.11 21.57
N ASP A 309 2.03 -5.91 22.39
CA ASP A 309 2.58 -6.35 23.67
C ASP A 309 3.70 -7.38 23.44
N THR A 310 4.88 -7.08 23.98
CA THR A 310 6.07 -7.92 23.86
C THR A 310 6.62 -8.34 25.22
N PRO A 311 7.32 -9.48 25.33
CA PRO A 311 7.92 -9.89 26.59
C PRO A 311 8.96 -8.89 27.12
N SER A 312 9.70 -8.23 26.22
CA SER A 312 10.68 -7.22 26.62
C SER A 312 10.03 -5.90 27.07
N GLY A 313 8.81 -5.62 26.60
CA GLY A 313 8.14 -4.32 26.74
C GLY A 313 8.74 -3.20 25.89
N MET A 314 9.84 -3.46 25.15
CA MET A 314 10.56 -2.45 24.36
C MET A 314 9.76 -2.01 23.14
N ALA A 315 8.72 -2.74 22.73
CA ALA A 315 7.78 -2.34 21.70
C ALA A 315 7.25 -0.91 21.90
N LYS A 316 6.87 -0.57 23.14
CA LYS A 316 6.36 0.76 23.51
C LYS A 316 7.45 1.84 23.45
N GLU A 317 8.72 1.46 23.49
CA GLU A 317 9.90 2.32 23.33
C GLU A 317 10.46 2.31 21.89
N SER A 318 9.95 1.43 21.03
CA SER A 318 10.40 1.19 19.64
C SER A 318 9.56 1.91 18.59
N GLY A 319 8.49 2.60 18.99
CA GLY A 319 7.70 3.48 18.12
C GLY A 319 8.54 4.55 17.43
N VAL A 320 7.97 5.21 16.40
CA VAL A 320 8.64 6.17 15.53
C VAL A 320 9.55 7.11 16.32
N LYS A 321 10.87 6.83 16.29
CA LYS A 321 11.87 7.58 17.07
C LYS A 321 12.08 9.01 16.54
N TYR A 322 11.66 9.28 15.30
CA TYR A 322 12.00 10.49 14.58
C TYR A 322 10.84 11.02 13.74
N ASN A 323 10.54 12.32 13.88
CA ASN A 323 9.50 12.97 13.10
C ASN A 323 9.94 13.10 11.63
N ILE A 324 9.14 12.52 10.73
CA ILE A 324 9.30 12.69 9.29
C ILE A 324 8.31 13.75 8.85
N THR A 325 8.79 14.70 8.05
CA THR A 325 7.96 15.71 7.40
C THR A 325 8.23 15.69 5.90
N ALA A 326 7.21 15.91 5.10
CA ALA A 326 7.33 16.04 3.66
C ALA A 326 6.67 17.33 3.20
N LYS A 327 7.27 18.01 2.23
CA LYS A 327 6.69 19.24 1.65
C LYS A 327 7.12 19.45 0.21
N ALA A 328 6.34 20.23 -0.53
CA ALA A 328 6.79 20.76 -1.81
C ALA A 328 7.74 21.94 -1.57
N ASN A 329 8.66 22.18 -2.50
CA ASN A 329 9.37 23.47 -2.58
C ASN A 329 8.40 24.62 -2.95
N ASN A 330 7.30 24.29 -3.62
CA ASN A 330 6.22 25.21 -4.01
C ASN A 330 4.92 24.43 -4.24
N ASP A 331 3.93 24.63 -3.37
CA ASP A 331 2.65 23.91 -3.42
C ASP A 331 1.81 24.25 -4.68
N ALA A 332 2.09 25.37 -5.36
CA ALA A 332 1.47 25.68 -6.63
C ALA A 332 1.96 24.76 -7.76
N TYR A 333 3.13 24.14 -7.61
CA TYR A 333 3.76 23.31 -8.65
C TYR A 333 3.43 21.82 -8.49
N GLY A 334 2.99 21.40 -7.31
CA GLY A 334 2.58 20.04 -7.06
C GLY A 334 2.33 19.81 -5.57
N THR A 335 1.63 18.73 -5.27
CA THR A 335 1.34 18.30 -3.90
C THR A 335 2.28 17.18 -3.48
N VAL A 336 2.47 17.05 -2.17
CA VAL A 336 3.30 16.01 -1.56
C VAL A 336 2.51 15.43 -0.39
N THR A 337 2.35 14.10 -0.37
CA THR A 337 1.74 13.38 0.75
C THR A 337 2.78 12.49 1.42
N LEU A 338 2.67 12.32 2.73
CA LEU A 338 3.50 11.44 3.54
C LEU A 338 2.59 10.36 4.15
N ASP A 339 2.94 9.10 3.92
CA ASP A 339 2.31 7.93 4.52
C ASP A 339 3.39 7.02 5.11
N GLY A 340 3.48 6.97 6.43
CA GLY A 340 4.60 6.38 7.17
C GLY A 340 5.95 6.94 6.71
N ARG A 341 6.75 6.10 6.04
CA ARG A 341 8.06 6.47 5.46
C ARG A 341 8.04 6.74 3.95
N THR A 342 6.85 6.78 3.36
CA THR A 342 6.66 6.94 1.92
C THR A 342 6.13 8.32 1.59
N VAL A 343 6.85 9.04 0.75
CA VAL A 343 6.47 10.35 0.25
C VAL A 343 6.04 10.24 -1.20
N THR A 344 4.81 10.63 -1.50
CA THR A 344 4.27 10.63 -2.88
C THR A 344 4.13 12.06 -3.38
N ALA A 345 4.68 12.35 -4.55
CA ALA A 345 4.66 13.66 -5.17
C ALA A 345 3.77 13.69 -6.41
N THR A 346 2.86 14.63 -6.48
CA THR A 346 1.94 14.80 -7.61
C THR A 346 2.16 16.18 -8.24
N PRO A 347 2.88 16.27 -9.38
CA PRO A 347 3.03 17.54 -10.08
C PRO A 347 1.70 18.06 -10.61
N ASN A 348 1.46 19.36 -10.48
CA ASN A 348 0.35 20.02 -11.15
C ASN A 348 0.60 20.10 -12.66
N THR A 349 -0.46 20.33 -13.45
CA THR A 349 -0.34 20.47 -14.91
C THR A 349 0.69 21.54 -15.28
N GLY A 350 1.66 21.17 -16.12
CA GLY A 350 2.75 22.05 -16.53
C GLY A 350 3.96 22.10 -15.60
N TYR A 351 4.01 21.23 -14.59
CA TYR A 351 5.16 21.05 -13.70
C TYR A 351 5.64 19.61 -13.70
N GLU A 352 6.89 19.41 -13.29
CA GLU A 352 7.50 18.09 -13.15
C GLU A 352 8.43 18.05 -11.93
N ILE A 353 8.74 16.83 -11.47
CA ILE A 353 9.66 16.62 -10.36
C ILE A 353 11.11 16.72 -10.88
N ASP A 354 11.82 17.74 -10.42
CA ASP A 354 13.24 17.93 -10.70
C ASP A 354 14.12 17.06 -9.81
N GLY A 355 13.76 16.95 -8.52
CA GLY A 355 14.52 16.19 -7.54
C GLY A 355 13.96 16.32 -6.13
N TYR A 356 14.83 16.18 -5.14
CA TYR A 356 14.49 16.34 -3.72
C TYR A 356 15.65 16.93 -2.94
N THR A 357 15.38 17.42 -1.74
CA THR A 357 16.38 17.75 -0.71
C THR A 357 15.95 17.17 0.63
N LEU A 358 16.90 16.65 1.38
CA LEU A 358 16.68 16.14 2.74
C LEU A 358 17.38 17.06 3.73
N ALA A 359 16.70 17.41 4.82
CA ALA A 359 17.25 18.19 5.91
C ALA A 359 16.98 17.51 7.26
N PRO A 360 18.02 17.17 8.05
CA PRO A 360 19.45 17.15 7.69
C PRO A 360 19.78 16.20 6.54
N ILE A 361 20.86 16.46 5.80
CA ILE A 361 21.18 15.72 4.56
C ILE A 361 21.43 14.22 4.76
N ASP A 362 21.87 13.81 5.94
CA ASP A 362 22.19 12.43 6.29
C ASP A 362 21.17 11.80 7.26
N ALA A 363 20.03 12.48 7.50
CA ALA A 363 19.06 12.03 8.48
C ALA A 363 18.30 10.76 8.05
N ALA A 364 18.28 10.45 6.75
CA ALA A 364 17.67 9.27 6.16
C ALA A 364 18.30 8.95 4.80
N THR A 365 18.18 7.70 4.36
CA THR A 365 18.41 7.29 2.98
C THR A 365 17.11 7.45 2.20
N VAL A 366 17.16 8.12 1.04
CA VAL A 366 15.97 8.35 0.20
C VAL A 366 16.10 7.61 -1.13
N THR A 367 15.19 6.68 -1.39
CA THR A 367 15.10 5.97 -2.67
C THR A 367 13.91 6.50 -3.47
N ARG A 368 14.14 6.89 -4.73
CA ARG A 368 13.10 7.41 -5.63
C ARG A 368 12.69 6.37 -6.67
N ASN A 369 11.39 6.10 -6.78
CA ASN A 369 10.79 5.34 -7.88
C ASN A 369 9.64 6.15 -8.51
N GLY A 370 9.90 6.76 -9.67
CA GLY A 370 8.94 7.66 -10.31
C GLY A 370 8.60 8.87 -9.43
N ASN A 371 7.35 8.89 -8.96
CA ASN A 371 6.78 9.94 -8.14
C ASN A 371 6.83 9.63 -6.63
N THR A 372 7.31 8.45 -6.25
CA THR A 372 7.36 7.98 -4.87
C THR A 372 8.79 8.01 -4.36
N PHE A 373 8.97 8.45 -3.12
CA PHE A 373 10.22 8.55 -2.40
C PHE A 373 10.09 7.79 -1.09
N LYS A 374 10.89 6.75 -0.90
CA LYS A 374 10.88 5.95 0.32
C LYS A 374 12.07 6.32 1.20
N LEU A 375 11.79 6.66 2.45
CA LEU A 375 12.79 6.93 3.47
C LEU A 375 13.14 5.63 4.21
N SER A 376 14.43 5.41 4.42
CA SER A 376 14.99 4.29 5.17
C SER A 376 16.15 4.79 6.03
N ARG A 377 16.55 4.00 7.04
CA ARG A 377 17.69 4.29 7.93
C ARG A 377 17.61 5.68 8.56
N ILE A 378 16.45 5.98 9.14
CA ILE A 378 16.17 7.29 9.72
C ILE A 378 16.89 7.40 11.06
N THR A 379 17.72 8.43 11.22
CA THR A 379 18.61 8.62 12.38
C THR A 379 18.35 9.92 13.14
N ALA A 380 17.49 10.79 12.61
CA ALA A 380 17.07 12.04 13.21
C ALA A 380 15.75 12.52 12.60
N ASP A 381 15.05 13.42 13.28
CA ASP A 381 13.94 14.17 12.70
C ASP A 381 14.37 14.79 11.37
N CYS A 382 13.54 14.64 10.33
CA CYS A 382 13.90 15.06 9.00
C CYS A 382 12.75 15.63 8.18
N THR A 383 13.10 16.50 7.24
CA THR A 383 12.18 17.04 6.24
C THR A 383 12.66 16.66 4.84
N LEU A 384 11.85 15.89 4.12
CA LEU A 384 12.03 15.66 2.68
C LEU A 384 11.27 16.74 1.90
N THR A 385 11.99 17.62 1.22
CA THR A 385 11.40 18.61 0.32
C THR A 385 11.48 18.12 -1.12
N ILE A 386 10.33 17.94 -1.77
CA ILE A 386 10.26 17.59 -3.20
C ILE A 386 10.40 18.86 -4.02
N ASN A 387 11.35 18.85 -4.95
CA ASN A 387 11.64 19.98 -5.81
C ASN A 387 10.88 19.82 -7.13
N PHE A 388 9.81 20.60 -7.30
CA PHE A 388 9.13 20.75 -8.58
C PHE A 388 9.74 21.90 -9.38
N LYS A 389 9.65 21.78 -10.71
CA LYS A 389 9.98 22.85 -11.66
C LYS A 389 8.94 22.94 -12.76
N ALA A 390 8.84 24.13 -13.37
CA ALA A 390 7.98 24.35 -14.53
C ALA A 390 8.50 23.58 -15.75
N ARG A 391 7.58 22.95 -16.48
CA ARG A 391 7.84 22.36 -17.80
C ARG A 391 7.89 23.46 -18.85
N ILE A 392 8.66 23.25 -19.91
CA ILE A 392 8.77 24.21 -21.00
C ILE A 392 7.60 23.98 -21.95
N ALA A 393 6.69 24.96 -22.08
CA ALA A 393 5.57 24.88 -23.02
C ALA A 393 6.06 24.87 -24.48
N ALA A 394 5.33 24.17 -25.34
CA ALA A 394 5.60 24.06 -26.78
C ALA A 394 4.29 24.08 -27.58
N ALA A 395 4.23 24.93 -28.60
CA ALA A 395 3.11 25.07 -29.50
C ALA A 395 3.33 24.27 -30.80
N ILE A 396 2.24 23.70 -31.33
CA ILE A 396 2.20 23.01 -32.62
C ILE A 396 1.25 23.78 -33.53
N THR A 397 1.79 24.36 -34.59
CA THR A 397 1.00 25.08 -35.60
C THR A 397 0.81 24.18 -36.82
N TYR A 398 -0.44 23.91 -37.20
CA TYR A 398 -0.77 23.22 -38.44
C TYR A 398 -1.22 24.22 -39.50
N VAL A 399 -0.48 24.29 -40.61
CA VAL A 399 -0.81 25.11 -41.77
C VAL A 399 -1.42 24.22 -42.83
N VAL A 400 -2.67 24.52 -43.21
CA VAL A 400 -3.46 23.76 -44.17
C VAL A 400 -4.04 24.68 -45.24
N PRO A 401 -4.25 24.20 -46.49
CA PRO A 401 -4.91 24.98 -47.53
C PRO A 401 -6.42 25.13 -47.26
N GLU A 402 -7.06 26.10 -47.92
CA GLU A 402 -8.50 26.33 -47.84
C GLU A 402 -9.30 25.06 -48.16
N GLY A 403 -10.35 24.79 -47.38
CA GLY A 403 -11.18 23.59 -47.50
C GLY A 403 -10.64 22.36 -46.75
N ILE A 404 -9.47 22.46 -46.11
CA ILE A 404 -8.90 21.42 -45.25
C ILE A 404 -8.95 21.86 -43.78
N THR A 405 -9.23 20.91 -42.89
CA THR A 405 -9.16 21.09 -41.43
C THR A 405 -8.15 20.11 -40.85
N ALA A 406 -7.31 20.58 -39.93
CA ALA A 406 -6.42 19.74 -39.14
C ALA A 406 -6.99 19.56 -37.72
N ASN A 407 -7.17 18.31 -37.31
CA ASN A 407 -7.69 17.96 -35.98
C ASN A 407 -6.60 17.21 -35.21
N GLY A 408 -6.03 17.85 -34.19
CA GLY A 408 -4.95 17.25 -33.40
C GLY A 408 -4.46 18.14 -32.27
N THR A 409 -3.40 17.69 -31.61
CA THR A 409 -2.80 18.40 -30.47
C THR A 409 -2.14 19.69 -30.96
N THR A 410 -2.49 20.83 -30.39
CA THR A 410 -1.92 22.15 -30.76
C THR A 410 -0.97 22.71 -29.71
N ASN A 411 -0.98 22.16 -28.49
CA ASN A 411 -0.12 22.60 -27.39
C ASN A 411 0.34 21.38 -26.58
N GLY A 412 1.52 21.47 -25.99
CA GLY A 412 2.05 20.51 -25.03
C GLY A 412 3.28 21.08 -24.34
N TYR A 413 4.11 20.21 -23.80
CA TYR A 413 5.39 20.58 -23.20
C TYR A 413 6.53 19.84 -23.90
N VAL A 414 7.73 20.42 -23.86
CA VAL A 414 8.94 19.78 -24.36
C VAL A 414 9.11 18.40 -23.69
N GLY A 415 9.36 17.36 -24.49
CA GLY A 415 9.42 15.97 -24.07
C GLY A 415 8.11 15.20 -24.18
N ASP A 416 6.95 15.86 -24.28
CA ASP A 416 5.67 15.18 -24.48
C ASP A 416 5.65 14.42 -25.81
N THR A 417 5.07 13.22 -25.79
CA THR A 417 4.76 12.47 -27.00
C THR A 417 3.31 12.69 -27.38
N VAL A 418 3.09 13.45 -28.46
CA VAL A 418 1.76 13.82 -28.96
C VAL A 418 1.43 13.04 -30.24
N LYS A 419 0.14 12.99 -30.59
CA LYS A 419 -0.32 12.49 -31.89
C LYS A 419 -0.46 13.65 -32.86
N LEU A 420 0.20 13.54 -34.02
CA LEU A 420 0.09 14.56 -35.07
C LEU A 420 -1.32 14.60 -35.66
N ALA A 421 -1.79 15.80 -36.00
CA ALA A 421 -3.15 16.00 -36.49
C ALA A 421 -3.51 15.10 -37.67
N THR A 422 -4.75 14.63 -37.67
CA THR A 422 -5.40 14.08 -38.86
C THR A 422 -6.03 15.20 -39.67
N ILE A 423 -6.20 15.00 -40.96
CA ILE A 423 -6.83 15.98 -41.84
C ILE A 423 -8.22 15.51 -42.29
N SER A 424 -9.11 16.46 -42.54
CA SER A 424 -10.43 16.24 -43.14
C SER A 424 -10.76 17.36 -44.13
N GLY A 425 -11.71 17.11 -45.03
CA GLY A 425 -12.11 18.07 -46.07
C GLY A 425 -11.43 17.82 -47.41
N THR A 426 -11.59 18.74 -48.35
CA THR A 426 -10.98 18.69 -49.69
C THR A 426 -10.50 20.09 -50.06
N PRO A 427 -9.31 20.25 -50.67
CA PRO A 427 -8.85 21.58 -51.04
C PRO A 427 -9.81 22.28 -52.00
N VAL A 428 -9.97 23.60 -51.85
CA VAL A 428 -10.80 24.42 -52.75
C VAL A 428 -10.20 24.50 -54.17
N ASP A 429 -8.87 24.42 -54.29
CA ASP A 429 -8.22 24.29 -55.60
C ASP A 429 -8.52 22.92 -56.23
N THR A 430 -9.24 22.96 -57.35
CA THR A 430 -9.65 21.79 -58.15
C THR A 430 -8.89 21.70 -59.48
N SER A 431 -7.85 22.52 -59.67
CA SER A 431 -7.06 22.56 -60.91
C SER A 431 -6.34 21.23 -61.20
N ARG A 432 -6.04 20.46 -60.16
CA ARG A 432 -5.47 19.11 -60.22
C ARG A 432 -6.14 18.20 -59.18
N SER A 433 -5.89 16.89 -59.29
CA SER A 433 -6.25 15.93 -58.26
C SER A 433 -5.13 15.85 -57.22
N TYR A 434 -5.38 16.40 -56.03
CA TYR A 434 -4.40 16.45 -54.94
C TYR A 434 -4.63 15.33 -53.93
N THR A 435 -3.56 14.64 -53.55
CA THR A 435 -3.55 13.64 -52.48
C THR A 435 -2.69 14.14 -51.33
N PHE A 436 -3.23 14.16 -50.11
CA PHE A 436 -2.43 14.48 -48.93
C PHE A 436 -1.31 13.48 -48.74
N PHE A 437 -0.09 14.00 -48.64
CA PHE A 437 1.14 13.21 -48.59
C PHE A 437 1.70 13.12 -47.16
N GLY A 438 1.53 14.17 -46.34
CA GLY A 438 1.94 14.18 -44.94
C GLY A 438 2.27 15.58 -44.41
N TRP A 439 2.81 15.65 -43.20
CA TRP A 439 3.22 16.88 -42.53
C TRP A 439 4.71 17.17 -42.76
N SER A 440 5.04 18.29 -43.41
CA SER A 440 6.41 18.78 -43.57
C SER A 440 6.70 19.88 -42.56
N THR A 441 7.93 20.02 -42.08
CA THR A 441 8.36 21.18 -41.27
C THR A 441 8.90 22.33 -42.12
N LYS A 442 8.87 22.18 -43.45
CA LYS A 442 9.28 23.19 -44.44
C LYS A 442 8.17 23.39 -45.46
N GLU A 443 8.02 24.63 -45.90
CA GLU A 443 7.20 24.95 -47.08
C GLU A 443 7.84 24.37 -48.35
N LEU A 444 6.98 24.00 -49.30
CA LEU A 444 7.35 23.43 -50.58
C LEU A 444 6.63 24.21 -51.69
N ASP A 445 7.41 24.78 -52.60
CA ASP A 445 6.95 25.45 -53.81
C ASP A 445 7.08 24.47 -54.99
N ASP A 446 5.98 23.77 -55.27
CA ASP A 446 5.78 22.83 -56.38
C ASP A 446 7.06 22.13 -56.90
N THR A 447 7.57 21.20 -56.10
CA THR A 447 8.82 20.49 -56.38
C THR A 447 8.59 19.05 -56.81
N THR A 448 9.48 18.54 -57.65
CA THR A 448 9.52 17.11 -58.03
C THR A 448 10.40 16.28 -57.10
N SER A 449 11.14 16.93 -56.18
CA SER A 449 11.94 16.25 -55.17
C SER A 449 11.07 15.76 -54.03
N LYS A 450 11.05 14.45 -53.80
CA LYS A 450 10.22 13.84 -52.75
C LYS A 450 10.60 14.40 -51.36
N PRO A 451 9.68 15.07 -50.64
CA PRO A 451 9.98 15.67 -49.34
C PRO A 451 9.97 14.62 -48.23
N THR A 452 10.63 14.95 -47.12
CA THR A 452 10.52 14.18 -45.87
C THR A 452 9.32 14.70 -45.09
N VAL A 453 8.35 13.83 -44.82
CA VAL A 453 7.11 14.17 -44.11
C VAL A 453 6.87 13.23 -42.94
N LYS A 454 6.09 13.69 -41.97
CA LYS A 454 5.53 12.89 -40.88
C LYS A 454 4.10 12.48 -41.21
N THR A 455 3.71 11.27 -40.85
CA THR A 455 2.37 10.74 -41.13
C THR A 455 1.34 11.33 -40.17
N ALA A 456 0.14 11.65 -40.65
CA ALA A 456 -0.99 12.02 -39.78
C ALA A 456 -1.28 10.91 -38.75
N GLY A 457 -1.62 11.27 -37.51
CA GLY A 457 -1.86 10.33 -36.42
C GLY A 457 -0.60 9.60 -35.90
N SER A 458 0.58 9.87 -36.45
CA SER A 458 1.84 9.31 -35.93
C SER A 458 2.24 10.02 -34.63
N SER A 459 3.00 9.31 -33.78
CA SER A 459 3.53 9.88 -32.54
C SER A 459 4.70 10.82 -32.85
N TYR A 460 4.77 11.95 -32.16
CA TYR A 460 5.83 12.95 -32.28
C TYR A 460 6.22 13.48 -30.90
N THR A 461 7.52 13.54 -30.62
CA THR A 461 8.04 14.10 -29.36
C THR A 461 8.35 15.58 -29.55
N LEU A 462 7.77 16.44 -28.71
CA LEU A 462 7.98 17.88 -28.79
C LEU A 462 9.39 18.27 -28.34
N ALA A 463 10.12 18.98 -29.19
CA ALA A 463 11.42 19.56 -28.85
C ALA A 463 11.35 21.08 -28.56
N GLY A 464 10.18 21.68 -28.74
CA GLY A 464 9.92 23.12 -28.70
C GLY A 464 8.78 23.47 -29.66
N ASP A 465 8.58 24.77 -29.91
CA ASP A 465 7.60 25.23 -30.90
C ASP A 465 7.91 24.68 -32.29
N VAL A 466 6.87 24.19 -32.98
CA VAL A 466 7.01 23.60 -34.32
C VAL A 466 5.82 23.93 -35.21
N THR A 467 6.11 24.21 -36.47
CA THR A 467 5.10 24.39 -37.52
C THR A 467 5.13 23.22 -38.49
N PHE A 468 3.97 22.65 -38.77
CA PHE A 468 3.76 21.60 -39.75
C PHE A 468 2.87 22.10 -40.89
N TYR A 469 3.37 21.96 -42.10
CA TYR A 469 2.68 22.30 -43.34
C TYR A 469 2.08 21.04 -43.97
N ALA A 470 0.80 21.07 -44.28
CA ALA A 470 0.15 19.99 -44.99
C ALA A 470 0.70 19.89 -46.41
N THR A 471 1.43 18.83 -46.69
CA THR A 471 2.01 18.56 -48.00
C THR A 471 1.03 17.75 -48.83
N PHE A 472 0.70 18.25 -50.01
CA PHE A 472 -0.11 17.55 -51.01
C PHE A 472 0.78 17.11 -52.17
N SER A 473 0.30 16.12 -52.91
CA SER A 473 0.94 15.62 -54.12
C SER A 473 -0.06 15.51 -55.27
N TYR A 474 0.40 15.75 -56.50
CA TYR A 474 -0.38 15.51 -57.72
C TYR A 474 0.53 14.94 -58.82
N VAL A 475 -0.08 14.39 -59.86
CA VAL A 475 0.64 13.79 -61.00
C VAL A 475 0.43 14.63 -62.25
N ASP A 476 1.52 15.00 -62.92
CA ASP A 476 1.52 15.62 -64.24
C ASP A 476 2.33 14.77 -65.22
N GLY A 477 1.65 14.12 -66.17
CA GLY A 477 2.24 13.08 -67.01
C GLY A 477 2.76 11.90 -66.17
N ASN A 478 4.09 11.70 -66.17
CA ASN A 478 4.78 10.65 -65.39
C ASN A 478 5.54 11.21 -64.17
N VAL A 479 5.36 12.49 -63.85
CA VAL A 479 6.10 13.18 -62.78
C VAL A 479 5.15 13.48 -61.62
N THR A 480 5.58 13.16 -60.40
CA THR A 480 4.86 13.51 -59.17
C THR A 480 5.42 14.81 -58.61
N HIS A 481 4.52 15.73 -58.32
CA HIS A 481 4.79 17.04 -57.76
C HIS A 481 4.35 17.11 -56.30
N TYR A 482 5.06 17.88 -55.48
CA TYR A 482 4.79 18.06 -54.05
C TYR A 482 4.79 19.55 -53.69
N LEU A 483 3.77 19.98 -52.96
CA LEU A 483 3.58 21.37 -52.58
C LEU A 483 2.84 21.50 -51.25
N THR A 484 3.11 22.57 -50.51
CA THR A 484 2.40 22.90 -49.26
C THR A 484 1.35 23.99 -49.46
N ASN A 485 1.37 24.69 -50.59
CA ASN A 485 0.44 25.76 -50.91
C ASN A 485 -0.27 25.48 -52.24
N LEU A 486 -1.59 25.70 -52.26
CA LEU A 486 -2.47 25.48 -53.42
C LEU A 486 -3.05 26.80 -53.97
N CYS A 487 -2.62 27.96 -53.44
CA CYS A 487 -3.20 29.28 -53.75
C CYS A 487 -2.18 30.26 -54.35
N LYS A 488 -2.63 31.09 -55.31
CA LYS A 488 -1.80 32.10 -56.02
C LYS A 488 -1.60 33.43 -55.27
N HIS A 489 -2.27 33.63 -54.13
CA HIS A 489 -2.18 34.83 -53.27
C HIS A 489 -2.47 36.18 -53.96
N GLU A 490 -3.46 36.23 -54.84
CA GLU A 490 -3.78 37.45 -55.62
C GLU A 490 -4.64 38.48 -54.84
N SER A 491 -5.23 38.12 -53.68
CA SER A 491 -5.94 39.05 -52.80
C SER A 491 -5.71 38.77 -51.30
N SER A 492 -5.80 39.82 -50.47
CA SER A 492 -5.55 39.78 -49.02
C SER A 492 -6.25 40.90 -48.24
N HIS A 493 -6.55 40.65 -46.97
CA HIS A 493 -7.03 41.63 -45.99
C HIS A 493 -6.12 41.71 -44.76
N VAL A 494 -6.33 42.72 -43.92
CA VAL A 494 -5.57 42.91 -42.69
C VAL A 494 -6.43 42.57 -41.48
N GLU A 495 -5.94 41.67 -40.64
CA GLU A 495 -6.53 41.34 -39.34
C GLU A 495 -5.66 41.91 -38.22
N THR A 496 -6.28 42.56 -37.23
CA THR A 496 -5.59 43.06 -36.04
C THR A 496 -6.02 42.25 -34.84
N VAL A 497 -5.04 41.60 -34.20
CA VAL A 497 -5.19 40.96 -32.90
C VAL A 497 -4.65 41.92 -31.85
N GLU A 498 -5.52 42.43 -31.00
CA GLU A 498 -5.13 43.36 -29.94
C GLU A 498 -4.21 42.69 -28.91
N PRO A 499 -3.18 43.38 -28.39
CA PRO A 499 -2.33 42.86 -27.32
C PRO A 499 -3.12 42.67 -26.03
N THR A 500 -2.77 41.64 -25.25
CA THR A 500 -3.27 41.46 -23.88
C THR A 500 -2.19 41.84 -22.87
N CYS A 501 -2.45 41.67 -21.57
CA CYS A 501 -1.42 41.91 -20.54
C CYS A 501 -0.18 41.03 -20.74
N ASP A 502 -0.37 39.81 -21.25
CA ASP A 502 0.66 38.77 -21.28
C ASP A 502 1.12 38.38 -22.67
N LYS A 503 0.30 38.67 -23.68
CA LYS A 503 0.56 38.31 -25.07
C LYS A 503 0.69 39.56 -25.92
N ASN A 504 1.73 39.57 -26.75
CA ASN A 504 1.86 40.56 -27.81
C ASN A 504 0.65 40.42 -28.76
N GLY A 505 0.10 41.55 -29.18
CA GLY A 505 -0.85 41.61 -30.28
C GLY A 505 -0.11 41.47 -31.61
N ALA A 506 -0.83 41.45 -32.71
CA ALA A 506 -0.20 41.46 -34.03
C ALA A 506 -1.15 42.06 -35.08
N VAL A 507 -0.57 42.78 -36.02
CA VAL A 507 -1.23 43.13 -37.29
C VAL A 507 -0.76 42.11 -38.32
N LYS A 508 -1.70 41.38 -38.92
CA LYS A 508 -1.43 40.33 -39.91
C LYS A 508 -2.06 40.71 -41.25
N THR A 509 -1.32 40.57 -42.33
CA THR A 509 -1.87 40.59 -43.69
C THR A 509 -2.17 39.14 -44.08
N ILE A 510 -3.41 38.82 -44.38
CA ILE A 510 -3.92 37.47 -44.58
C ILE A 510 -4.49 37.36 -45.99
N CYS A 511 -4.08 36.34 -46.76
CA CYS A 511 -4.69 36.07 -48.06
C CYS A 511 -6.19 35.75 -47.90
N ASP A 512 -7.05 36.42 -48.67
CA ASP A 512 -8.51 36.26 -48.55
C ASP A 512 -9.01 34.89 -48.99
N HIS A 513 -8.21 34.20 -49.80
CA HIS A 513 -8.53 32.88 -50.32
C HIS A 513 -7.99 31.80 -49.37
N CYS A 514 -6.67 31.68 -49.20
CA CYS A 514 -6.12 30.56 -48.44
C CYS A 514 -5.96 30.79 -46.93
N GLY A 515 -6.18 32.02 -46.43
CA GLY A 515 -5.98 32.35 -45.01
C GLY A 515 -4.51 32.38 -44.57
N MET A 516 -3.56 32.28 -45.50
CA MET A 516 -2.12 32.37 -45.20
C MET A 516 -1.76 33.79 -44.75
N VAL A 517 -1.04 33.91 -43.63
CA VAL A 517 -0.46 35.18 -43.18
C VAL A 517 0.74 35.50 -44.08
N LEU A 518 0.57 36.50 -44.95
CA LEU A 518 1.58 36.95 -45.90
C LEU A 518 2.64 37.84 -45.23
N GLU A 519 2.22 38.68 -44.28
CA GLU A 519 3.09 39.56 -43.48
C GLU A 519 2.54 39.69 -42.05
N SER A 520 3.41 39.87 -41.06
CA SER A 520 3.01 40.02 -39.65
C SER A 520 3.92 40.99 -38.92
N THR A 521 3.32 41.93 -38.18
CA THR A 521 4.03 42.88 -37.31
C THR A 521 3.51 42.75 -35.88
N SER A 522 4.41 42.55 -34.90
CA SER A 522 4.04 42.37 -33.49
C SER A 522 3.73 43.71 -32.80
N ILE A 523 2.66 43.74 -32.02
CA ILE A 523 2.31 44.82 -31.09
C ILE A 523 2.73 44.36 -29.69
N ALA A 524 3.53 45.16 -28.99
CA ALA A 524 3.99 44.80 -27.64
C ALA A 524 2.82 44.61 -26.67
N LYS A 525 2.93 43.61 -25.79
CA LYS A 525 1.96 43.33 -24.73
C LYS A 525 1.73 44.54 -23.83
N LEU A 526 0.52 44.65 -23.29
CA LEU A 526 0.08 45.81 -22.50
C LEU A 526 0.73 45.88 -21.11
N GLY A 527 1.21 44.74 -20.58
CA GLY A 527 1.66 44.62 -19.20
C GLY A 527 0.52 44.75 -18.18
N HIS A 528 0.78 44.36 -16.94
CA HIS A 528 -0.22 44.42 -15.87
C HIS A 528 -0.29 45.80 -15.20
N GLU A 529 -1.50 46.17 -14.81
CA GLU A 529 -1.80 47.36 -14.01
C GLU A 529 -2.55 46.92 -12.75
N TYR A 530 -1.80 46.58 -11.71
CA TYR A 530 -2.35 45.99 -10.48
C TYR A 530 -2.96 47.03 -9.53
N VAL A 531 -4.15 46.72 -9.03
CA VAL A 531 -4.88 47.44 -7.98
C VAL A 531 -4.86 46.56 -6.72
N MET A 532 -4.48 47.15 -5.60
CA MET A 532 -4.37 46.44 -4.31
C MET A 532 -5.68 46.47 -3.54
N THR A 533 -6.06 45.34 -2.95
CA THR A 533 -7.13 45.19 -1.96
C THR A 533 -6.59 44.42 -0.74
N THR A 534 -6.81 44.91 0.47
CA THR A 534 -6.35 44.23 1.69
C THR A 534 -7.44 43.34 2.27
N ILE A 535 -7.11 42.07 2.49
CA ILE A 535 -7.96 41.08 3.15
C ILE A 535 -7.42 40.84 4.56
N ALA A 536 -8.27 41.02 5.57
CA ALA A 536 -7.90 40.83 6.97
C ALA A 536 -7.67 39.34 7.31
N PRO A 537 -6.76 39.03 8.25
CA PRO A 537 -6.57 37.67 8.75
C PRO A 537 -7.79 37.15 9.50
N THR A 538 -8.03 35.85 9.41
CA THR A 538 -8.97 35.08 10.25
C THR A 538 -8.18 34.12 11.14
N CYS A 539 -8.86 33.38 12.02
CA CYS A 539 -8.23 32.36 12.86
C CYS A 539 -7.83 31.10 12.10
N THR A 540 -8.26 30.94 10.85
CA THR A 540 -7.96 29.79 9.98
C THR A 540 -7.18 30.16 8.73
N SER A 541 -6.99 31.46 8.46
CA SER A 541 -6.35 31.93 7.24
C SER A 541 -5.63 33.26 7.46
N LYS A 542 -4.37 33.32 7.01
CA LYS A 542 -3.58 34.56 7.04
C LYS A 542 -4.27 35.65 6.22
N GLY A 543 -4.18 36.89 6.67
CA GLY A 543 -4.58 38.07 5.90
C GLY A 543 -3.51 38.38 4.85
N TYR A 544 -3.86 39.12 3.82
CA TYR A 544 -2.91 39.47 2.75
C TYR A 544 -3.39 40.68 1.95
N ASP A 545 -2.44 41.36 1.31
CA ASP A 545 -2.74 42.29 0.23
C ASP A 545 -2.86 41.50 -1.08
N GLU A 546 -4.02 41.57 -1.71
CA GLU A 546 -4.28 41.02 -3.03
C GLU A 546 -4.12 42.12 -4.08
N TYR A 547 -3.24 41.89 -5.05
CA TYR A 547 -2.98 42.80 -6.16
C TYR A 547 -3.64 42.24 -7.40
N THR A 548 -4.72 42.85 -7.88
CA THR A 548 -5.49 42.40 -9.03
C THR A 548 -5.34 43.37 -10.20
N CYS A 549 -4.91 42.87 -11.35
CA CYS A 549 -4.74 43.64 -12.57
C CYS A 549 -6.11 44.13 -13.06
N SER A 550 -6.30 45.44 -13.16
CA SER A 550 -7.56 46.05 -13.61
C SER A 550 -7.94 45.72 -15.05
N ARG A 551 -6.99 45.19 -15.83
CA ARG A 551 -7.13 44.89 -17.26
C ARG A 551 -7.44 43.43 -17.56
N CYS A 552 -6.81 42.49 -16.85
CA CYS A 552 -6.94 41.05 -17.14
C CYS A 552 -7.45 40.20 -15.97
N GLY A 553 -7.59 40.77 -14.78
CA GLY A 553 -7.99 40.03 -13.58
C GLY A 553 -6.91 39.13 -12.99
N ASP A 554 -5.70 39.07 -13.60
CA ASP A 554 -4.54 38.40 -12.99
C ASP A 554 -4.30 38.97 -11.61
N SER A 555 -4.06 38.10 -10.62
CA SER A 555 -3.85 38.53 -9.24
C SER A 555 -2.73 37.79 -8.54
N TYR A 556 -2.07 38.48 -7.62
CA TYR A 556 -1.10 37.87 -6.73
C TYR A 556 -1.22 38.42 -5.32
N LYS A 557 -0.86 37.60 -4.34
CA LYS A 557 -0.98 37.91 -2.91
C LYS A 557 0.40 38.15 -2.31
N LYS A 558 0.51 39.19 -1.47
CA LYS A 558 1.77 39.64 -0.85
C LYS A 558 1.46 40.25 0.53
N ASN A 559 2.49 40.48 1.35
CA ASN A 559 2.37 41.10 2.68
C ASN A 559 1.41 40.31 3.59
N TYR A 560 1.67 39.01 3.72
CA TYR A 560 0.84 38.17 4.57
C TYR A 560 0.92 38.63 6.03
N THR A 561 -0.25 38.80 6.63
CA THR A 561 -0.41 39.03 8.07
C THR A 561 -0.83 37.71 8.69
N GLU A 562 -0.12 37.30 9.75
CA GLU A 562 -0.40 36.04 10.45
C GLU A 562 -1.86 35.95 10.93
N THR A 563 -2.33 34.73 11.12
CA THR A 563 -3.69 34.44 11.62
C THR A 563 -3.93 35.12 12.96
N VAL A 564 -5.19 35.47 13.22
CA VAL A 564 -5.60 35.86 14.58
C VAL A 564 -5.74 34.61 15.45
N ASP A 565 -5.51 34.74 16.75
CA ASP A 565 -5.60 33.60 17.67
C ASP A 565 -7.03 33.06 17.74
N HIS A 566 -7.17 31.76 18.01
CA HIS A 566 -8.47 31.17 18.30
C HIS A 566 -9.04 31.72 19.62
N GLU A 567 -10.34 32.01 19.62
CA GLU A 567 -11.10 32.49 20.77
C GLU A 567 -12.20 31.46 21.10
N ASP A 568 -12.36 31.14 22.38
CA ASP A 568 -13.39 30.26 22.95
C ASP A 568 -13.93 30.96 24.20
N ALA A 569 -14.88 31.87 23.98
CA ALA A 569 -15.46 32.71 25.00
C ALA A 569 -16.58 32.00 25.78
N ASP A 570 -17.13 30.91 25.24
CA ASP A 570 -18.19 30.12 25.87
C ASP A 570 -17.72 28.80 26.52
N ASN A 571 -16.43 28.50 26.40
CA ASN A 571 -15.72 27.38 27.03
C ASN A 571 -16.22 26.00 26.55
N ASP A 572 -16.73 25.90 25.33
CA ASP A 572 -17.20 24.64 24.75
C ASP A 572 -16.11 23.84 24.01
N ASN A 573 -14.86 24.34 24.05
CA ASN A 573 -13.70 23.83 23.33
C ASN A 573 -13.82 23.93 21.80
N LEU A 574 -14.75 24.71 21.27
CA LEU A 574 -14.82 25.09 19.86
C LEU A 574 -14.44 26.57 19.75
N CYS A 575 -13.76 26.92 18.66
CA CYS A 575 -13.46 28.32 18.40
C CYS A 575 -14.73 29.08 17.98
N ASP A 576 -15.04 30.19 18.65
CA ASP A 576 -16.18 31.06 18.32
C ASP A 576 -16.15 31.63 16.89
N HIS A 577 -14.94 31.73 16.31
CA HIS A 577 -14.74 32.29 14.98
C HIS A 577 -14.83 31.24 13.86
N CYS A 578 -14.51 29.97 14.11
CA CYS A 578 -14.38 28.95 13.06
C CYS A 578 -14.84 27.54 13.42
N GLY A 579 -15.27 27.28 14.65
CA GLY A 579 -15.73 25.98 15.13
C GLY A 579 -14.62 24.93 15.29
N THR A 580 -13.34 25.30 15.17
CA THR A 580 -12.22 24.36 15.35
C THR A 580 -12.10 23.95 16.81
N ASN A 581 -11.97 22.64 17.06
CA ASN A 581 -11.77 22.10 18.40
C ASN A 581 -10.40 22.52 18.95
N LEU A 582 -10.36 23.26 20.06
CA LEU A 582 -9.17 23.90 20.63
C LEU A 582 -8.40 23.04 21.65
N GLY A 583 -8.77 21.77 21.80
CA GLY A 583 -8.00 20.82 22.59
C GLY A 583 -8.18 20.99 24.10
N GLY A 584 -9.36 20.62 24.59
CA GLY A 584 -9.54 20.12 25.95
C GLY A 584 -9.36 18.61 25.98
N THR A 585 -8.83 18.04 27.07
CA THR A 585 -8.61 16.60 27.22
C THR A 585 -9.82 15.80 26.76
N THR A 586 -9.62 14.97 25.75
CA THR A 586 -10.59 13.98 25.28
C THR A 586 -11.11 13.14 26.46
N PRO A 587 -12.40 12.76 26.47
CA PRO A 587 -12.83 11.65 27.30
C PRO A 587 -12.03 10.40 26.89
N PRO A 588 -11.76 9.47 27.82
CA PRO A 588 -11.01 8.25 27.51
C PRO A 588 -11.75 7.45 26.44
N HIS A 589 -11.06 7.13 25.35
CA HIS A 589 -11.46 6.04 24.46
C HIS A 589 -11.35 4.73 25.25
N PRO A 590 -12.42 3.93 25.39
CA PRO A 590 -12.37 2.71 26.19
C PRO A 590 -11.74 1.56 25.39
N ALA A 591 -10.99 0.71 26.11
CA ALA A 591 -10.35 -0.52 25.63
C ALA A 591 -11.36 -1.68 25.43
N THR A 592 -12.50 -1.38 24.82
CA THR A 592 -13.66 -2.26 24.62
C THR A 592 -14.06 -2.23 23.15
N CYS A 593 -14.60 -3.33 22.61
CA CYS A 593 -15.02 -3.39 21.21
C CYS A 593 -15.90 -2.18 20.86
N PRO A 594 -15.69 -1.43 19.75
CA PRO A 594 -16.55 -0.30 19.37
C PRO A 594 -18.05 -0.65 19.27
N CYS A 595 -18.35 -1.95 19.16
CA CYS A 595 -19.69 -2.50 19.22
C CYS A 595 -20.35 -2.51 20.61
N GLU A 596 -19.58 -2.46 21.71
CA GLU A 596 -20.09 -2.48 23.10
C GLU A 596 -20.94 -1.24 23.43
N ASP A 597 -20.77 -0.16 22.67
CA ASP A 597 -21.61 1.02 22.72
C ASP A 597 -23.02 0.79 22.13
N PHE A 598 -23.25 -0.36 21.48
CA PHE A 598 -24.51 -0.73 20.84
C PHE A 598 -25.17 -1.94 21.53
N THR A 599 -26.30 -1.70 22.17
CA THR A 599 -27.10 -2.72 22.86
C THR A 599 -27.77 -3.73 21.93
N ASP A 600 -27.77 -3.47 20.62
CA ASP A 600 -28.41 -4.27 19.57
C ASP A 600 -27.40 -4.89 18.58
N VAL A 601 -26.13 -4.99 18.96
CA VAL A 601 -25.07 -5.68 18.24
C VAL A 601 -24.35 -6.65 19.19
N SER A 602 -24.47 -7.95 18.93
CA SER A 602 -23.80 -9.02 19.69
C SER A 602 -22.59 -9.56 18.94
N GLU A 603 -21.56 -10.02 19.65
CA GLU A 603 -20.40 -10.74 19.09
C GLU A 603 -20.77 -11.99 18.29
N THR A 604 -21.94 -12.57 18.57
CA THR A 604 -22.44 -13.76 17.86
C THR A 604 -23.28 -13.43 16.62
N ASP A 605 -23.56 -12.15 16.35
CA ASP A 605 -24.35 -11.76 15.20
C ASP A 605 -23.55 -11.94 13.91
N TRP A 606 -24.19 -12.45 12.86
CA TRP A 606 -23.53 -12.67 11.57
C TRP A 606 -23.00 -11.37 10.92
N PHE A 607 -23.51 -10.22 11.36
CA PHE A 607 -23.11 -8.88 10.92
C PHE A 607 -22.19 -8.18 11.92
N HIS A 608 -21.71 -8.86 12.97
CA HIS A 608 -20.85 -8.28 13.98
C HIS A 608 -19.60 -7.63 13.36
N ASP A 609 -18.73 -8.43 12.73
CA ASP A 609 -17.48 -7.91 12.15
C ASP A 609 -17.71 -6.81 11.11
N PRO A 610 -18.68 -6.93 10.18
CA PRO A 610 -19.01 -5.83 9.27
C PRO A 610 -19.43 -4.53 9.96
N VAL A 611 -20.19 -4.62 11.05
CA VAL A 611 -20.64 -3.44 11.78
C VAL A 611 -19.47 -2.81 12.54
N VAL A 612 -18.66 -3.62 13.23
CA VAL A 612 -17.44 -3.16 13.91
C VAL A 612 -16.53 -2.45 12.92
N TYR A 613 -16.24 -3.07 11.78
CA TYR A 613 -15.41 -2.49 10.73
C TYR A 613 -15.96 -1.14 10.26
N MET A 614 -17.26 -1.03 9.97
CA MET A 614 -17.84 0.24 9.52
C MET A 614 -17.78 1.35 10.58
N ILE A 615 -17.85 1.01 11.87
CA ILE A 615 -17.77 1.98 12.97
C ILE A 615 -16.32 2.42 13.20
N GLU A 616 -15.38 1.47 13.23
CA GLU A 616 -13.96 1.70 13.48
C GLU A 616 -13.35 2.66 12.45
N TYR A 617 -13.71 2.49 11.17
CA TYR A 617 -13.27 3.37 10.09
C TYR A 617 -14.16 4.61 9.91
N GLY A 618 -15.10 4.89 10.83
CA GLY A 618 -15.95 6.08 10.78
C GLY A 618 -16.92 6.14 9.59
N LEU A 619 -17.16 5.00 8.92
CA LEU A 619 -17.99 4.90 7.72
C LEU A 619 -19.48 4.85 8.05
N MET A 620 -19.86 4.22 9.16
CA MET A 620 -21.24 4.21 9.65
C MET A 620 -21.32 4.58 11.14
N ASN A 621 -22.29 5.42 11.47
CA ASN A 621 -22.61 5.79 12.86
C ASN A 621 -23.86 5.07 13.34
N GLY A 622 -24.01 4.98 14.67
CA GLY A 622 -25.26 4.56 15.31
C GLY A 622 -26.43 5.51 15.06
N VAL A 623 -27.64 5.09 15.43
CA VAL A 623 -28.87 5.88 15.29
C VAL A 623 -29.28 6.60 16.60
N GLY A 624 -28.40 6.60 17.60
CA GLY A 624 -28.64 7.15 18.94
C GLY A 624 -29.12 6.11 19.95
N ASN A 625 -29.22 6.50 21.24
CA ASN A 625 -29.66 5.64 22.36
C ASN A 625 -28.92 4.30 22.47
N HIS A 626 -27.60 4.27 22.20
CA HIS A 626 -26.82 3.03 22.19
C HIS A 626 -27.39 1.97 21.23
N GLN A 627 -27.86 2.38 20.04
CA GLN A 627 -28.36 1.49 18.99
C GLN A 627 -27.66 1.71 17.66
N PHE A 628 -27.26 0.61 17.01
CA PHE A 628 -26.83 0.61 15.61
C PHE A 628 -28.02 0.45 14.65
N ALA A 629 -29.11 -0.18 15.11
CA ALA A 629 -30.27 -0.58 14.34
C ALA A 629 -29.91 -1.45 13.10
N PRO A 630 -29.35 -2.66 13.28
CA PRO A 630 -28.89 -3.51 12.18
C PRO A 630 -30.00 -3.90 11.18
N ASN A 631 -31.24 -4.03 11.68
CA ASN A 631 -32.43 -4.28 10.86
C ASN A 631 -33.12 -2.99 10.37
N GLY A 632 -32.55 -1.83 10.70
CA GLY A 632 -33.05 -0.53 10.30
C GLY A 632 -32.93 -0.30 8.81
N ASN A 633 -33.76 0.61 8.30
CA ASN A 633 -33.76 1.01 6.91
C ASN A 633 -32.51 1.83 6.57
N VAL A 634 -32.02 1.71 5.34
CA VAL A 634 -30.92 2.52 4.83
C VAL A 634 -31.35 3.26 3.56
N THR A 635 -30.97 4.53 3.45
CA THR A 635 -31.42 5.39 2.35
C THR A 635 -30.39 5.50 1.24
N ARG A 636 -30.82 5.94 0.06
CA ARG A 636 -29.92 6.23 -1.07
C ARG A 636 -28.86 7.27 -0.72
N ALA A 637 -29.23 8.32 0.01
CA ALA A 637 -28.31 9.37 0.45
C ALA A 637 -27.21 8.82 1.40
N MET A 638 -27.56 7.87 2.28
CA MET A 638 -26.60 7.28 3.21
C MET A 638 -25.46 6.57 2.48
N LEU A 639 -25.76 5.68 1.52
CA LEU A 639 -24.72 4.99 0.75
C LEU A 639 -23.79 5.98 0.03
N VAL A 640 -24.34 6.98 -0.63
CA VAL A 640 -23.54 7.95 -1.39
C VAL A 640 -22.66 8.79 -0.48
N THR A 641 -23.16 9.17 0.69
CA THR A 641 -22.38 9.91 1.69
C THR A 641 -21.21 9.09 2.21
N ILE A 642 -21.39 7.77 2.40
CA ILE A 642 -20.30 6.87 2.76
C ILE A 642 -19.23 6.86 1.66
N LEU A 643 -19.61 6.70 0.40
CA LEU A 643 -18.67 6.69 -0.72
C LEU A 643 -17.93 8.02 -0.93
N HIS A 644 -18.58 9.15 -0.66
CA HIS A 644 -17.94 10.47 -0.71
C HIS A 644 -16.87 10.62 0.39
N ARG A 645 -17.14 10.11 1.59
CA ARG A 645 -16.15 10.08 2.68
C ARG A 645 -14.97 9.18 2.37
N THR A 646 -15.18 8.01 1.75
CA THR A 646 -14.08 7.14 1.32
C THR A 646 -13.17 7.77 0.25
N MET A 647 -13.50 8.95 -0.26
CA MET A 647 -12.69 9.71 -1.21
C MET A 647 -12.12 11.00 -0.59
N ASP A 648 -12.12 11.12 0.74
CA ASP A 648 -11.71 12.31 1.50
C ASP A 648 -12.55 13.55 1.16
N THR A 649 -13.87 13.36 0.98
CA THR A 649 -14.85 14.44 0.79
C THR A 649 -14.46 15.48 -0.29
N PRO A 650 -14.25 15.04 -1.55
CA PRO A 650 -13.80 15.92 -2.63
C PRO A 650 -14.72 17.13 -2.82
N SER A 651 -14.11 18.30 -3.04
CA SER A 651 -14.80 19.57 -3.25
C SER A 651 -15.77 19.51 -4.42
N ILE A 652 -16.92 20.16 -4.26
CA ILE A 652 -17.95 20.32 -5.29
C ILE A 652 -17.89 21.68 -6.01
N GLU A 653 -16.80 22.44 -5.84
CA GLU A 653 -16.65 23.75 -6.48
C GLU A 653 -16.81 23.65 -8.01
N GLY A 654 -17.74 24.45 -8.56
CA GLY A 654 -18.05 24.46 -10.00
C GLY A 654 -18.97 23.34 -10.49
N LEU A 655 -19.32 22.37 -9.63
CA LEU A 655 -20.31 21.35 -9.93
C LEU A 655 -21.75 21.90 -9.80
N LYS A 656 -22.68 21.35 -10.58
CA LYS A 656 -24.08 21.76 -10.56
C LYS A 656 -24.94 20.66 -9.98
N ASN A 657 -25.84 21.01 -9.07
CA ASN A 657 -26.86 20.07 -8.60
C ASN A 657 -27.90 19.80 -9.70
N PRO A 658 -28.04 18.54 -10.18
CA PRO A 658 -29.01 18.20 -11.21
C PRO A 658 -30.41 17.83 -10.64
N PHE A 659 -30.57 17.71 -9.32
CA PHE A 659 -31.80 17.21 -8.70
C PHE A 659 -32.52 18.28 -7.88
N ALA A 660 -33.82 18.45 -8.13
CA ALA A 660 -34.65 19.44 -7.46
C ALA A 660 -35.01 19.06 -6.01
N ASP A 661 -34.93 17.77 -5.66
CA ASP A 661 -35.23 17.24 -4.32
C ASP A 661 -33.97 17.04 -3.46
N VAL A 662 -32.85 17.65 -3.86
CA VAL A 662 -31.58 17.67 -3.12
C VAL A 662 -31.29 19.13 -2.77
N GLU A 663 -31.67 19.53 -1.56
CA GLU A 663 -31.59 20.93 -1.12
C GLU A 663 -30.19 21.28 -0.60
N GLU A 664 -29.70 22.48 -0.93
CA GLU A 664 -28.41 22.98 -0.47
C GLU A 664 -28.39 23.17 1.06
N GLY A 665 -27.32 22.71 1.71
CA GLY A 665 -27.20 22.70 3.17
C GLY A 665 -27.64 21.40 3.85
N GLU A 666 -28.28 20.47 3.13
CA GLU A 666 -28.54 19.13 3.65
C GLU A 666 -27.25 18.30 3.76
N TRP A 667 -27.15 17.43 4.77
CA TRP A 667 -25.94 16.65 5.08
C TRP A 667 -25.46 15.72 3.95
N TYR A 668 -26.33 15.40 3.00
CA TYR A 668 -26.03 14.57 1.82
C TYR A 668 -25.81 15.39 0.54
N TYR A 669 -25.97 16.72 0.59
CA TYR A 669 -25.98 17.58 -0.58
C TYR A 669 -24.69 17.43 -1.40
N GLU A 670 -23.54 17.65 -0.78
CA GLU A 670 -22.24 17.59 -1.45
C GLU A 670 -21.96 16.21 -2.03
N ALA A 671 -22.23 15.15 -1.25
CA ALA A 671 -22.02 13.78 -1.67
C ALA A 671 -22.85 13.41 -2.91
N ILE A 672 -24.13 13.82 -2.95
CA ILE A 672 -25.01 13.52 -4.09
C ILE A 672 -24.60 14.32 -5.33
N VAL A 673 -24.27 15.61 -5.19
CA VAL A 673 -23.81 16.44 -6.30
C VAL A 673 -22.52 15.87 -6.90
N TRP A 674 -21.55 15.55 -6.04
CA TRP A 674 -20.30 14.90 -6.46
C TRP A 674 -20.56 13.57 -7.18
N ALA A 675 -21.39 12.70 -6.60
CA ALA A 675 -21.64 11.38 -7.17
C ALA A 675 -22.39 11.45 -8.51
N ALA A 676 -23.29 12.42 -8.69
CA ALA A 676 -24.01 12.63 -9.93
C ALA A 676 -23.08 13.10 -11.05
N GLU A 677 -22.28 14.14 -10.80
CA GLU A 677 -21.34 14.69 -11.78
C GLU A 677 -20.21 13.72 -12.15
N ASN A 678 -19.89 12.79 -11.25
CA ASN A 678 -18.93 11.73 -11.51
C ASN A 678 -19.53 10.47 -12.15
N GLY A 679 -20.84 10.43 -12.40
CA GLY A 679 -21.53 9.29 -13.01
C GLY A 679 -21.66 8.06 -12.09
N ILE A 680 -21.48 8.24 -10.79
CA ILE A 680 -21.60 7.18 -9.77
C ILE A 680 -23.08 6.87 -9.51
N VAL A 681 -23.94 7.89 -9.53
CA VAL A 681 -25.39 7.74 -9.34
C VAL A 681 -26.20 8.41 -10.46
N ASN A 682 -27.42 7.89 -10.67
CA ASN A 682 -28.46 8.55 -11.46
C ASN A 682 -29.66 8.86 -10.55
N GLY A 683 -30.47 9.84 -10.97
CA GLY A 683 -31.77 10.11 -10.37
C GLY A 683 -32.78 8.98 -10.57
N VAL A 684 -33.86 9.01 -9.79
CA VAL A 684 -35.06 8.19 -10.04
C VAL A 684 -35.94 8.77 -11.16
N SER A 685 -35.70 10.04 -11.50
CA SER A 685 -36.17 10.75 -12.70
C SER A 685 -35.08 11.73 -13.17
N ASP A 686 -35.32 12.42 -14.29
CA ASP A 686 -34.41 13.45 -14.83
C ASP A 686 -34.13 14.60 -13.85
N ASN A 687 -34.96 14.78 -12.81
CA ASN A 687 -34.89 15.90 -11.89
C ASN A 687 -35.04 15.53 -10.40
N ALA A 688 -35.03 14.24 -10.05
CA ALA A 688 -35.17 13.81 -8.66
C ALA A 688 -34.25 12.64 -8.31
N PHE A 689 -33.63 12.67 -7.13
CA PHE A 689 -32.75 11.63 -6.60
C PHE A 689 -33.42 10.69 -5.59
N ALA A 690 -34.43 11.18 -4.87
CA ALA A 690 -35.10 10.55 -3.73
C ALA A 690 -34.14 10.19 -2.56
N PRO A 691 -33.50 11.18 -1.90
CA PRO A 691 -32.44 10.96 -0.90
C PRO A 691 -32.88 10.13 0.31
N SER A 692 -34.14 10.24 0.72
CA SER A 692 -34.73 9.55 1.88
C SER A 692 -35.36 8.19 1.53
N ALA A 693 -35.42 7.81 0.26
CA ALA A 693 -35.99 6.53 -0.15
C ALA A 693 -35.08 5.37 0.27
N SER A 694 -35.72 4.28 0.73
CA SER A 694 -35.04 2.99 0.97
C SER A 694 -34.32 2.53 -0.28
N ILE A 695 -33.05 2.16 -0.16
CA ILE A 695 -32.27 1.65 -1.28
C ILE A 695 -32.43 0.13 -1.41
N THR A 696 -32.61 -0.35 -2.64
CA THR A 696 -32.69 -1.79 -2.93
C THR A 696 -31.31 -2.41 -3.12
N ARG A 697 -31.22 -3.74 -3.00
CA ARG A 697 -29.97 -4.48 -3.17
C ARG A 697 -29.37 -4.33 -4.58
N GLU A 698 -30.22 -4.32 -5.62
CA GLU A 698 -29.78 -4.07 -7.00
C GLU A 698 -29.28 -2.64 -7.23
N GLN A 699 -29.84 -1.66 -6.51
CA GLN A 699 -29.36 -0.27 -6.57
C GLN A 699 -28.01 -0.12 -5.87
N ILE A 700 -27.79 -0.78 -4.71
CA ILE A 700 -26.48 -0.80 -4.04
C ILE A 700 -25.43 -1.38 -5.00
N ALA A 701 -25.69 -2.56 -5.59
CA ALA A 701 -24.77 -3.19 -6.54
C ALA A 701 -24.43 -2.26 -7.70
N THR A 702 -25.45 -1.60 -8.28
CA THR A 702 -25.27 -0.67 -9.41
C THR A 702 -24.41 0.53 -9.05
N ILE A 703 -24.58 1.11 -7.86
CA ILE A 703 -23.79 2.26 -7.40
C ILE A 703 -22.34 1.85 -7.14
N LEU A 704 -22.11 0.71 -6.46
CA LEU A 704 -20.77 0.19 -6.21
C LEU A 704 -20.03 -0.17 -7.50
N TYR A 705 -20.73 -0.77 -8.47
CA TYR A 705 -20.20 -1.08 -9.80
C TYR A 705 -19.69 0.17 -10.53
N ARG A 706 -20.49 1.25 -10.53
CA ARG A 706 -20.12 2.52 -11.17
C ARG A 706 -19.01 3.24 -10.43
N PHE A 707 -19.06 3.22 -9.09
CA PHE A 707 -18.01 3.77 -8.26
C PHE A 707 -16.67 3.06 -8.52
N ALA A 708 -16.67 1.73 -8.55
CA ALA A 708 -15.48 0.93 -8.86
C ALA A 708 -14.89 1.28 -10.24
N ALA A 709 -15.73 1.39 -11.27
CA ALA A 709 -15.29 1.82 -12.59
C ALA A 709 -14.70 3.24 -12.57
N LYS A 710 -15.31 4.15 -11.81
CA LYS A 710 -14.89 5.55 -11.70
C LYS A 710 -13.51 5.70 -11.05
N VAL A 711 -13.21 4.88 -10.04
CA VAL A 711 -11.92 4.88 -9.35
C VAL A 711 -10.89 3.97 -10.05
N GLY A 712 -11.19 3.50 -11.27
CA GLY A 712 -10.23 2.82 -12.15
C GLY A 712 -10.12 1.31 -11.96
N HIS A 713 -11.03 0.66 -11.25
CA HIS A 713 -11.07 -0.80 -11.17
C HIS A 713 -11.65 -1.43 -12.45
N ASN A 714 -11.18 -2.63 -12.77
CA ASN A 714 -11.76 -3.43 -13.83
C ASN A 714 -13.08 -4.05 -13.35
N VAL A 715 -14.19 -3.62 -13.97
CA VAL A 715 -15.55 -4.10 -13.66
C VAL A 715 -16.14 -4.97 -14.77
N THR A 716 -15.30 -5.50 -15.66
CA THR A 716 -15.73 -6.42 -16.72
C THR A 716 -16.28 -7.70 -16.10
N THR A 717 -17.41 -8.18 -16.62
CA THR A 717 -18.11 -9.38 -16.13
C THR A 717 -18.58 -10.22 -17.32
N GLU A 718 -18.54 -11.55 -17.21
CA GLU A 718 -18.93 -12.49 -18.27
C GLU A 718 -19.82 -13.64 -17.76
N GLY A 719 -20.09 -13.71 -16.45
CA GLY A 719 -20.81 -14.79 -15.82
C GLY A 719 -22.33 -14.72 -15.97
N THR A 720 -22.99 -15.73 -15.38
CA THR A 720 -24.45 -15.86 -15.36
C THR A 720 -24.95 -16.00 -13.93
N LEU A 721 -26.11 -15.40 -13.63
CA LEU A 721 -26.74 -15.51 -12.31
C LEU A 721 -27.38 -16.87 -12.10
N ASN A 722 -26.85 -17.63 -11.13
CA ASN A 722 -27.36 -18.95 -10.75
C ASN A 722 -28.23 -18.87 -9.49
N TYR A 723 -29.27 -18.04 -9.52
CA TYR A 723 -30.19 -17.83 -8.40
C TYR A 723 -31.66 -18.06 -8.83
N PRO A 724 -32.53 -18.60 -7.95
CA PRO A 724 -33.92 -18.87 -8.29
C PRO A 724 -34.74 -17.65 -8.70
N ASP A 725 -34.31 -16.45 -8.32
CA ASP A 725 -34.95 -15.16 -8.58
C ASP A 725 -34.10 -14.25 -9.47
N ALA A 726 -33.14 -14.80 -10.21
CA ALA A 726 -32.28 -14.05 -11.13
C ALA A 726 -33.06 -13.30 -12.22
N ASP A 727 -34.23 -13.81 -12.61
CA ASP A 727 -35.15 -13.20 -13.59
C ASP A 727 -35.87 -11.95 -13.05
N THR A 728 -35.77 -11.69 -11.75
CA THR A 728 -36.35 -10.49 -11.11
C THR A 728 -35.39 -9.30 -11.05
N VAL A 729 -34.13 -9.48 -11.49
CA VAL A 729 -33.14 -8.38 -11.57
C VAL A 729 -33.57 -7.40 -12.66
N SER A 730 -33.65 -6.12 -12.30
CA SER A 730 -33.98 -5.08 -13.28
C SER A 730 -32.93 -5.02 -14.41
N PRO A 731 -33.33 -4.78 -15.67
CA PRO A 731 -32.41 -4.77 -16.81
C PRO A 731 -31.18 -3.86 -16.65
N TYR A 732 -31.32 -2.72 -15.95
CA TYR A 732 -30.23 -1.79 -15.72
C TYR A 732 -29.17 -2.29 -14.72
N ALA A 733 -29.50 -3.30 -13.91
CA ALA A 733 -28.68 -3.80 -12.82
C ALA A 733 -28.05 -5.17 -13.11
N VAL A 734 -28.31 -5.76 -14.28
CA VAL A 734 -27.86 -7.13 -14.62
C VAL A 734 -26.34 -7.25 -14.50
N ASP A 735 -25.58 -6.42 -15.22
CA ASP A 735 -24.11 -6.48 -15.20
C ASP A 735 -23.55 -6.21 -13.80
N ALA A 736 -24.14 -5.24 -13.08
CA ALA A 736 -23.72 -4.89 -11.73
C ALA A 736 -23.96 -6.03 -10.73
N ILE A 737 -25.08 -6.75 -10.85
CA ILE A 737 -25.39 -7.90 -9.99
C ILE A 737 -24.52 -9.10 -10.35
N ILE A 738 -24.26 -9.37 -11.63
CA ILE A 738 -23.32 -10.44 -12.03
C ILE A 738 -21.94 -10.12 -11.45
N TRP A 739 -21.41 -8.93 -11.73
CA TRP A 739 -20.13 -8.47 -11.20
C TRP A 739 -20.06 -8.57 -9.67
N ALA A 740 -21.09 -8.08 -8.96
CA ALA A 740 -21.11 -8.12 -7.50
C ALA A 740 -21.14 -9.55 -6.93
N THR A 741 -21.79 -10.48 -7.62
CA THR A 741 -21.83 -11.89 -7.21
C THR A 741 -20.55 -12.64 -7.54
N GLU A 742 -19.94 -12.41 -8.71
CA GLU A 742 -18.65 -12.99 -9.10
C GLU A 742 -17.53 -12.58 -8.15
N ASN A 743 -17.57 -11.33 -7.68
CA ASN A 743 -16.55 -10.76 -6.80
C ASN A 743 -16.87 -10.93 -5.30
N GLY A 744 -17.91 -11.69 -4.96
CA GLY A 744 -18.26 -11.98 -3.56
C GLY A 744 -18.79 -10.79 -2.75
N ILE A 745 -19.07 -9.65 -3.40
CA ILE A 745 -19.67 -8.47 -2.78
C ILE A 745 -21.11 -8.79 -2.34
N ILE A 746 -21.85 -9.53 -3.17
CA ILE A 746 -23.20 -10.03 -2.88
C ILE A 746 -23.23 -11.56 -2.96
N ASN A 747 -23.53 -12.23 -1.84
CA ASN A 747 -23.62 -13.70 -1.75
C ASN A 747 -25.06 -14.23 -1.66
N GLY A 748 -26.05 -13.39 -1.98
CA GLY A 748 -27.47 -13.69 -1.78
C GLY A 748 -27.90 -13.72 -0.30
N MET A 749 -29.18 -13.99 -0.06
CA MET A 749 -29.82 -14.21 1.24
C MET A 749 -30.81 -15.37 1.11
N ASP A 750 -30.70 -16.38 1.97
CA ASP A 750 -31.55 -17.59 1.94
C ASP A 750 -31.62 -18.28 0.56
N GLY A 751 -30.50 -18.29 -0.17
CA GLY A 751 -30.37 -18.88 -1.50
C GLY A 751 -30.99 -18.05 -2.64
N LYS A 752 -31.36 -16.79 -2.40
CA LYS A 752 -31.92 -15.83 -3.37
C LYS A 752 -31.12 -14.54 -3.46
N LEU A 753 -31.24 -13.79 -4.54
CA LEU A 753 -30.63 -12.46 -4.66
C LEU A 753 -31.44 -11.38 -3.93
N ALA A 754 -32.77 -11.50 -3.97
CA ALA A 754 -33.74 -10.50 -3.54
C ALA A 754 -33.44 -9.10 -4.09
N PRO A 755 -33.28 -8.92 -5.42
CA PRO A 755 -32.68 -7.72 -6.00
C PRO A 755 -33.48 -6.44 -5.72
N THR A 756 -34.81 -6.53 -5.73
CA THR A 756 -35.72 -5.41 -5.51
C THR A 756 -36.08 -5.19 -4.03
N ALA A 757 -35.58 -6.03 -3.11
CA ALA A 757 -35.82 -5.86 -1.69
C ALA A 757 -34.96 -4.70 -1.13
N ALA A 758 -35.54 -3.93 -0.21
CA ALA A 758 -34.80 -2.92 0.55
C ALA A 758 -33.72 -3.58 1.41
N ALA A 759 -32.52 -3.00 1.43
CA ALA A 759 -31.43 -3.49 2.26
C ALA A 759 -31.51 -2.94 3.68
N THR A 760 -31.16 -3.78 4.66
CA THR A 760 -30.96 -3.32 6.04
C THR A 760 -29.58 -2.70 6.23
N ARG A 761 -29.39 -1.96 7.32
CA ARG A 761 -28.09 -1.39 7.70
C ARG A 761 -26.98 -2.44 7.86
N ALA A 762 -27.29 -3.59 8.48
CA ALA A 762 -26.34 -4.71 8.59
C ALA A 762 -25.96 -5.31 7.23
N GLN A 763 -26.94 -5.42 6.32
CA GLN A 763 -26.67 -5.88 4.96
C GLN A 763 -25.79 -4.89 4.19
N LEU A 764 -26.05 -3.58 4.31
CA LEU A 764 -25.21 -2.55 3.71
C LEU A 764 -23.78 -2.61 4.26
N ALA A 765 -23.61 -2.67 5.58
CA ALA A 765 -22.30 -2.79 6.23
C ALA A 765 -21.51 -4.00 5.68
N THR A 766 -22.18 -5.15 5.56
CA THR A 766 -21.58 -6.38 5.00
C THR A 766 -21.17 -6.22 3.54
N MET A 767 -22.01 -5.62 2.70
CA MET A 767 -21.71 -5.39 1.29
C MET A 767 -20.56 -4.38 1.13
N LEU A 768 -20.53 -3.32 1.94
CA LEU A 768 -19.48 -2.30 1.91
C LEU A 768 -18.13 -2.86 2.40
N MET A 769 -18.11 -3.60 3.52
CA MET A 769 -16.88 -4.24 3.99
C MET A 769 -16.28 -5.17 2.91
N ARG A 770 -17.12 -5.99 2.27
CA ARG A 770 -16.67 -6.88 1.18
C ARG A 770 -16.23 -6.11 -0.06
N PHE A 771 -16.94 -5.05 -0.42
CA PHE A 771 -16.56 -4.17 -1.52
C PHE A 771 -15.20 -3.51 -1.28
N ILE A 772 -14.97 -2.99 -0.08
CA ILE A 772 -13.72 -2.37 0.32
C ILE A 772 -12.58 -3.40 0.29
N ALA A 773 -12.78 -4.57 0.91
CA ALA A 773 -11.79 -5.65 0.88
C ALA A 773 -11.45 -6.11 -0.55
N TRP A 774 -12.46 -6.24 -1.42
CA TRP A 774 -12.28 -6.52 -2.84
C TRP A 774 -11.49 -5.42 -3.55
N SER A 775 -11.85 -4.16 -3.29
CA SER A 775 -11.23 -2.99 -3.91
C SER A 775 -9.74 -2.89 -3.55
N TYR A 776 -9.39 -3.01 -2.26
CA TYR A 776 -7.99 -3.05 -1.79
C TYR A 776 -7.16 -4.14 -2.45
N ALA A 777 -7.73 -5.33 -2.67
CA ALA A 777 -7.04 -6.42 -3.35
C ALA A 777 -6.73 -6.13 -4.82
N GLN A 778 -7.44 -5.18 -5.45
CA GLN A 778 -7.22 -4.77 -6.84
C GLN A 778 -6.28 -3.56 -6.94
N HIS A 779 -6.51 -2.53 -6.12
CA HIS A 779 -5.66 -1.35 -5.92
C HIS A 779 -6.05 -0.69 -4.58
N PRO A 780 -5.11 -0.24 -3.74
CA PRO A 780 -5.48 0.41 -2.47
C PRO A 780 -6.19 1.74 -2.73
N ILE A 781 -7.48 1.81 -2.38
CA ILE A 781 -8.18 3.09 -2.17
C ILE A 781 -7.77 3.56 -0.77
N ILE A 782 -7.33 4.81 -0.64
CA ILE A 782 -7.05 5.41 0.67
C ILE A 782 -8.42 5.71 1.31
N ILE A 783 -8.75 5.03 2.40
CA ILE A 783 -9.91 5.33 3.26
C ILE A 783 -9.45 6.21 4.41
#